data_AF-A0A1T4ZPI7-F1
#
_entry.id   AF-A0A1T4ZPI7-F1
#
_cell.length_a   1.000
_cell.length_b   1.000
_cell.length_c   1.000
_cell.angle_alpha   90.00
_cell.angle_beta   90.00
_cell.angle_gamma   90.00
#
_symmetry.space_group_name_H-M   'P 1'
#
loop_
_entity.id
_entity.type
_entity.pdbx_description
1 polymer ?
#
loop_
_entity_poly.entity_id
_entity_poly.type
_entity_poly.pdbx_seq_one_letter_code
_entity_poly.pdbx_strand_id
1 'polypeptide(L)'
;MKNIIYVFVLLLVSCNTKKEPELHKEENITDLKPLPVFEKVPSSISHLEFTNTIKENIATLDNLFSFDYFYNGAGVGVEDLNNDGLLDVFFCGNQVPNKLYLNNGDLQFTDISESSGINIGKNWSNGITFVDINNDGYKDIYVSQGGPKDRNDRKNLLYINNKDLTFTEKAEEYGLADMGISTQSAFFDYDNDGDLDCVVMNENEIYGVDPINFYKIIANNKDVKYFNSSHIYNNDNGKFVDATISSGIQNPIYGLGLCISDINKDGWLDMYITSDYYIPDALYINQQDGTFSEKIKNYTQQISYYGMGIDIADINSDSKEDIFTLDMSSSDHVRAKTLMASMNTKRFDYLVNTAGFHYQYMFNSLQLNLGNNKYNNIAQLTETANTDWSWSVLMSDFDNDEDNDIYISNGYRKYALDNDLQKKVFATQQKFGRNVPLELKQELYETMPTEKLQNVLFENEGKLAFNEKAKIWGLGDFSYSNGVAQGDLDNDGDLDLLVNNMDENAFLYKNLTSDNSKGNYLNIKTIGATSEPYCNVEIKYAGKSQFAEQKRVRGYMSSQENELHFGLGENLKVDTVSITWLNGKTEQIFNVAANTTVEFNIKNAIRTVNKNKTIVPVFESINPKSIGLDYTHRENNFNDFSSEILLPYKQSTFGPFISKGDLNGDGLVDLFIGGSSNQPAYLYFQTLNGYKKEIPKVFEIDKSFEDMESIIFDFDNDNDLDIYVVSGGNEYTENSSFYQDRIYLNNGHGKFTKSKDAALVSFAKNGKSVDVIDFDKDGDLDILVGNRSIPNKYPQHSSSVLYENRDGTLVDITSEHAPDLNNFGIINSILATDYDNDGWEDIIAVGEWTGIGLFKNNKGTFELDKSSLLDEKGWWFSVNETDINNDGLKDYIVGNVGLNIKFKASTEKPFKIYSNDFDNNGTNDIILSKEYKGNYVPVRGRECSSQQMPFIKEKFGSYSSFANATMNDIYGENLEKSYKKEATDFKSILLINLGDGNFNISSLPIEAQQFPIMNTTFYDINKDGFEDCIVIGNIYGTEVETPRLDAISGLVLLSNHTNGYTAIDYDKAGLYLSDESKDLIITDFQNKPLLICTNNNTSLQTYNFTSN
;
A
#
# COMPACT_ATOMS: atom_id res chain seq x y z
N MET A 1 -69.97 10.67 -41.18
CA MET A 1 -70.78 10.98 -39.98
C MET A 1 -71.04 9.65 -39.28
N LYS A 2 -70.73 9.36 -38.01
CA LYS A 2 -70.35 10.10 -36.78
C LYS A 2 -69.56 9.14 -35.83
N ASN A 3 -68.85 9.71 -34.85
CA ASN A 3 -67.63 9.32 -34.10
C ASN A 3 -67.89 8.95 -32.61
N ILE A 4 -67.04 8.35 -31.74
CA ILE A 4 -65.70 7.66 -31.64
C ILE A 4 -65.71 7.02 -30.20
N ILE A 5 -65.64 5.71 -29.92
CA ILE A 5 -64.54 4.71 -29.76
C ILE A 5 -63.48 5.01 -28.67
N TYR A 6 -63.39 4.16 -27.61
CA TYR A 6 -62.34 3.14 -27.43
C TYR A 6 -62.71 2.12 -26.33
N VAL A 7 -62.38 0.85 -26.58
CA VAL A 7 -62.91 -0.37 -25.93
C VAL A 7 -61.87 -0.98 -24.99
N PHE A 8 -62.31 -1.32 -23.77
CA PHE A 8 -61.68 -2.25 -22.83
C PHE A 8 -62.62 -3.46 -22.71
N VAL A 9 -62.10 -4.70 -22.76
CA VAL A 9 -62.90 -5.90 -22.47
C VAL A 9 -62.16 -6.76 -21.46
N LEU A 10 -62.81 -6.95 -20.32
CA LEU A 10 -62.50 -7.92 -19.27
C LEU A 10 -63.64 -8.96 -19.21
N LEU A 11 -63.23 -10.23 -19.18
CA LEU A 11 -63.71 -11.37 -18.37
C LEU A 11 -65.20 -11.68 -18.19
N LEU A 12 -65.49 -12.99 -18.18
CA LEU A 12 -66.31 -13.79 -17.23
C LEU A 12 -66.60 -15.15 -17.93
N VAL A 13 -66.73 -16.34 -17.35
CA VAL A 13 -66.48 -16.99 -16.04
C VAL A 13 -66.81 -18.48 -16.25
N SER A 14 -66.17 -19.42 -15.53
CA SER A 14 -66.87 -20.53 -14.85
C SER A 14 -65.90 -21.39 -14.02
N CYS A 15 -66.24 -21.58 -12.74
CA CYS A 15 -65.61 -22.54 -11.82
C CYS A 15 -66.06 -23.99 -12.09
N ASN A 16 -65.16 -24.97 -11.92
CA ASN A 16 -65.48 -26.23 -11.23
C ASN A 16 -64.21 -26.94 -10.71
N THR A 17 -64.44 -27.78 -9.70
CA THR A 17 -63.57 -28.22 -8.59
C THR A 17 -62.44 -29.24 -8.85
N LYS A 18 -61.31 -28.99 -8.16
CA LYS A 18 -60.19 -29.84 -7.66
C LYS A 18 -59.98 -31.28 -8.21
N LYS A 19 -58.79 -31.48 -8.80
CA LYS A 19 -57.87 -32.62 -8.62
C LYS A 19 -56.44 -32.11 -8.85
N GLU A 20 -55.53 -32.32 -7.91
CA GLU A 20 -54.10 -31.99 -8.05
C GLU A 20 -53.51 -32.72 -9.27
N PRO A 21 -52.80 -32.00 -10.17
CA PRO A 21 -51.84 -32.59 -11.08
C PRO A 21 -50.41 -32.39 -10.54
N GLU A 22 -49.61 -33.41 -10.78
CA GLU A 22 -48.23 -33.63 -10.32
C GLU A 22 -47.30 -32.43 -10.53
N LEU A 23 -46.41 -32.24 -9.55
CA LEU A 23 -45.19 -31.44 -9.65
C LEU A 23 -44.41 -31.82 -10.91
N HIS A 24 -44.53 -31.02 -11.96
CA HIS A 24 -43.42 -30.85 -12.88
C HIS A 24 -42.36 -30.04 -12.13
N LYS A 25 -41.28 -30.72 -11.75
CA LYS A 25 -40.04 -30.06 -11.36
C LYS A 25 -39.64 -29.14 -12.51
N GLU A 26 -39.79 -27.83 -12.33
CA GLU A 26 -38.86 -26.89 -12.93
C GLU A 26 -37.50 -27.25 -12.33
N GLU A 27 -36.62 -27.81 -13.15
CA GLU A 27 -35.21 -27.89 -12.82
C GLU A 27 -34.73 -26.46 -12.66
N ASN A 28 -34.37 -26.09 -11.43
CA ASN A 28 -33.67 -24.86 -11.12
C ASN A 28 -32.45 -24.75 -12.05
N ILE A 29 -32.49 -23.81 -12.98
CA ILE A 29 -31.30 -23.36 -13.72
C ILE A 29 -30.54 -22.42 -12.77
N THR A 30 -29.93 -23.00 -11.75
CA THR A 30 -29.00 -22.32 -10.83
C THR A 30 -27.87 -23.30 -10.55
N ASP A 31 -27.00 -23.51 -11.55
CA ASP A 31 -25.65 -24.09 -11.41
C ASP A 31 -24.93 -24.15 -12.78
N LEU A 32 -25.00 -23.08 -13.59
CA LEU A 32 -24.00 -22.90 -14.65
C LEU A 32 -22.74 -22.41 -13.95
N LYS A 33 -21.75 -23.30 -13.79
CA LYS A 33 -20.41 -22.88 -13.38
C LYS A 33 -19.92 -21.81 -14.35
N PRO A 34 -19.38 -20.67 -13.88
CA PRO A 34 -18.78 -19.69 -14.77
C PRO A 34 -17.71 -20.36 -15.64
N LEU A 35 -17.66 -19.99 -16.92
CA LEU A 35 -16.65 -20.49 -17.86
C LEU A 35 -15.28 -19.90 -17.47
N PRO A 36 -14.22 -20.72 -17.45
CA PRO A 36 -12.87 -20.25 -17.12
C PRO A 36 -12.39 -19.24 -18.16
N VAL A 37 -11.49 -18.34 -17.75
CA VAL A 37 -10.78 -17.42 -18.66
C VAL A 37 -9.63 -18.14 -19.35
N PHE A 38 -8.93 -19.01 -18.65
CA PHE A 38 -7.79 -19.76 -19.19
C PHE A 38 -8.04 -21.27 -19.24
N GLU A 39 -7.43 -21.92 -20.23
CA GLU A 39 -7.27 -23.37 -20.32
C GLU A 39 -5.80 -23.75 -20.51
N LYS A 40 -5.32 -24.69 -19.71
CA LYS A 40 -3.96 -25.22 -19.87
C LYS A 40 -3.84 -26.08 -21.12
N VAL A 41 -2.96 -25.69 -22.04
CA VAL A 41 -2.65 -26.45 -23.25
C VAL A 41 -1.62 -27.54 -22.93
N PRO A 42 -1.95 -28.84 -23.08
CA PRO A 42 -1.00 -29.92 -22.82
C PRO A 42 0.15 -29.91 -23.83
N SER A 43 1.36 -30.24 -23.39
CA SER A 43 2.55 -30.36 -24.27
C SER A 43 2.38 -31.41 -25.38
N SER A 44 1.50 -32.41 -25.19
CA SER A 44 1.16 -33.38 -26.23
C SER A 44 0.39 -32.78 -27.41
N ILE A 45 -0.19 -31.60 -27.24
CA ILE A 45 -0.89 -30.82 -28.26
C ILE A 45 0.00 -29.70 -28.77
N SER A 46 0.56 -28.88 -27.86
CA SER A 46 1.37 -27.73 -28.25
C SER A 46 2.77 -28.09 -28.74
N HIS A 47 3.27 -29.30 -28.44
CA HIS A 47 4.66 -29.72 -28.70
C HIS A 47 5.72 -28.86 -27.99
N LEU A 48 5.31 -28.06 -27.01
CA LEU A 48 6.19 -27.26 -26.16
C LEU A 48 6.61 -28.11 -24.94
N GLU A 49 7.83 -28.67 -24.98
CA GLU A 49 8.38 -29.57 -23.95
C GLU A 49 9.66 -28.98 -23.33
N PHE A 50 9.51 -28.17 -22.29
CA PHE A 50 10.63 -27.58 -21.56
C PHE A 50 10.49 -27.79 -20.06
N THR A 51 11.57 -28.19 -19.38
CA THR A 51 11.65 -28.31 -17.92
C THR A 51 12.97 -27.73 -17.44
N ASN A 52 12.95 -26.73 -16.56
CA ASN A 52 14.16 -26.20 -15.93
C ASN A 52 14.58 -27.10 -14.76
N THR A 53 15.27 -28.20 -15.05
CA THR A 53 15.71 -29.16 -14.02
C THR A 53 16.94 -28.65 -13.29
N ILE A 54 16.88 -28.63 -11.94
CA ILE A 54 18.01 -28.25 -11.09
C ILE A 54 18.47 -29.42 -10.22
N LYS A 55 19.78 -29.66 -10.20
CA LYS A 55 20.44 -30.70 -9.41
C LYS A 55 21.52 -30.12 -8.51
N GLU A 56 21.32 -30.29 -7.22
CA GLU A 56 22.28 -29.89 -6.20
C GLU A 56 23.52 -30.80 -6.12
N ASN A 57 24.64 -30.20 -5.71
CA ASN A 57 25.84 -30.90 -5.27
C ASN A 57 26.37 -30.24 -4.00
N ILE A 58 26.08 -30.86 -2.86
CA ILE A 58 26.37 -30.38 -1.49
C ILE A 58 27.88 -30.21 -1.23
N ALA A 59 28.73 -30.90 -2.00
CA ALA A 59 30.18 -30.83 -1.92
C ALA A 59 30.78 -29.63 -2.70
N THR A 60 29.96 -28.86 -3.43
CA THR A 60 30.39 -27.73 -4.28
C THR A 60 29.60 -26.46 -3.96
N LEU A 61 29.65 -25.46 -4.83
CA LEU A 61 28.81 -24.25 -4.73
C LEU A 61 27.39 -24.45 -5.33
N ASP A 62 27.14 -25.54 -6.05
CA ASP A 62 25.83 -25.83 -6.69
C ASP A 62 24.80 -26.30 -5.63
N ASN A 63 24.49 -25.49 -4.61
CA ASN A 63 23.46 -25.76 -3.60
C ASN A 63 23.09 -24.49 -2.81
N LEU A 64 21.88 -24.47 -2.25
CA LEU A 64 21.32 -23.35 -1.51
C LEU A 64 22.11 -22.96 -0.24
N PHE A 65 22.88 -23.87 0.38
CA PHE A 65 23.73 -23.48 1.53
C PHE A 65 24.99 -22.71 1.14
N SER A 66 25.36 -22.72 -0.14
CA SER A 66 26.61 -22.13 -0.62
C SER A 66 26.36 -21.03 -1.65
N PHE A 67 25.18 -20.98 -2.26
CA PHE A 67 24.73 -19.97 -3.20
C PHE A 67 23.24 -19.69 -2.98
N ASP A 68 22.90 -18.52 -2.43
CA ASP A 68 21.52 -18.19 -2.02
C ASP A 68 20.55 -18.14 -3.21
N TYR A 69 21.04 -17.81 -4.41
CA TYR A 69 20.24 -17.68 -5.64
C TYR A 69 20.02 -19.00 -6.39
N PHE A 70 20.41 -20.14 -5.82
CA PHE A 70 20.44 -21.42 -6.53
C PHE A 70 19.06 -21.86 -7.05
N TYR A 71 17.97 -21.37 -6.44
CA TYR A 71 16.60 -21.68 -6.84
C TYR A 71 15.81 -20.45 -7.30
N ASN A 72 16.48 -19.40 -7.78
CA ASN A 72 15.83 -18.19 -8.33
C ASN A 72 15.16 -18.42 -9.70
N GLY A 73 15.37 -19.59 -10.31
CA GLY A 73 14.74 -19.96 -11.57
C GLY A 73 15.27 -19.21 -12.79
N ALA A 74 14.50 -19.22 -13.87
CA ALA A 74 14.86 -18.62 -15.15
C ALA A 74 13.64 -18.00 -15.85
N GLY A 75 13.92 -17.12 -16.80
CA GLY A 75 12.94 -16.39 -17.61
C GLY A 75 12.39 -17.13 -18.82
N VAL A 76 11.41 -16.51 -19.45
CA VAL A 76 10.83 -16.89 -20.76
C VAL A 76 10.56 -15.61 -21.56
N GLY A 77 10.62 -15.69 -22.88
CA GLY A 77 10.27 -14.56 -23.74
C GLY A 77 9.51 -14.96 -24.99
N VAL A 78 8.71 -14.04 -25.50
CA VAL A 78 7.96 -14.17 -26.76
C VAL A 78 8.29 -13.06 -27.76
N GLU A 79 8.50 -13.42 -29.03
CA GLU A 79 8.79 -12.48 -30.13
C GLU A 79 8.61 -13.14 -31.50
N ASP A 80 8.21 -12.38 -32.52
CA ASP A 80 8.21 -12.83 -33.92
C ASP A 80 9.64 -12.77 -34.50
N LEU A 81 10.39 -13.88 -34.42
CA LEU A 81 11.81 -13.92 -34.78
C LEU A 81 12.06 -14.11 -36.27
N ASN A 82 11.05 -14.49 -37.03
CA ASN A 82 11.14 -14.79 -38.46
C ASN A 82 10.30 -13.83 -39.34
N ASN A 83 9.56 -12.90 -38.72
CA ASN A 83 8.65 -11.94 -39.32
C ASN A 83 7.47 -12.60 -40.07
N ASP A 84 6.90 -13.69 -39.55
CA ASP A 84 5.74 -14.37 -40.11
C ASP A 84 4.40 -13.99 -39.46
N GLY A 85 4.44 -13.13 -38.44
CA GLY A 85 3.27 -12.66 -37.68
C GLY A 85 2.83 -13.59 -36.55
N LEU A 86 3.63 -14.61 -36.20
CA LEU A 86 3.40 -15.46 -35.03
C LEU A 86 4.52 -15.25 -34.00
N LEU A 87 4.14 -15.16 -32.74
CA LEU A 87 5.10 -15.03 -31.65
C LEU A 87 5.77 -16.39 -31.36
N ASP A 88 7.10 -16.44 -31.49
CA ASP A 88 7.95 -17.57 -31.13
C ASP A 88 8.32 -17.54 -29.64
N VAL A 89 8.75 -18.68 -29.09
CA VAL A 89 9.00 -18.81 -27.64
C VAL A 89 10.46 -19.18 -27.35
N PHE A 90 11.09 -18.41 -26.46
CA PHE A 90 12.43 -18.70 -25.93
C PHE A 90 12.39 -18.98 -24.42
N PHE A 91 12.90 -20.13 -23.99
CA PHE A 91 13.08 -20.47 -22.58
C PHE A 91 14.55 -20.43 -22.17
N CYS A 92 14.83 -19.70 -21.10
CA CYS A 92 16.11 -19.79 -20.39
C CYS A 92 16.14 -21.04 -19.50
N GLY A 93 17.26 -21.77 -19.55
CA GLY A 93 17.56 -22.88 -18.66
C GLY A 93 18.74 -22.57 -17.75
N ASN A 94 18.57 -22.75 -16.43
CA ASN A 94 19.65 -22.55 -15.48
C ASN A 94 20.77 -23.58 -15.72
N GLN A 95 20.56 -24.85 -15.39
CA GLN A 95 21.55 -25.90 -15.67
C GLN A 95 21.32 -26.61 -17.00
N VAL A 96 20.08 -26.65 -17.49
CA VAL A 96 19.70 -27.31 -18.75
C VAL A 96 19.93 -26.38 -19.96
N PRO A 97 20.01 -26.89 -21.20
CA PRO A 97 20.06 -26.04 -22.40
C PRO A 97 18.85 -25.09 -22.49
N ASN A 98 19.05 -23.92 -23.09
CA ASN A 98 17.96 -23.04 -23.50
C ASN A 98 17.15 -23.72 -24.62
N LYS A 99 15.88 -23.33 -24.75
CA LYS A 99 15.00 -23.81 -25.84
C LYS A 99 14.44 -22.65 -26.65
N LEU A 100 14.42 -22.82 -27.98
CA LEU A 100 13.76 -21.93 -28.92
C LEU A 100 12.73 -22.73 -29.73
N TYR A 101 11.49 -22.26 -29.70
CA TYR A 101 10.33 -22.88 -30.31
C TYR A 101 9.73 -21.95 -31.37
N LEU A 102 9.62 -22.44 -32.60
CA LEU A 102 8.96 -21.75 -33.69
C LEU A 102 7.45 -22.00 -33.61
N ASN A 103 6.64 -20.94 -33.57
CA ASN A 103 5.19 -21.03 -33.59
C ASN A 103 4.69 -21.38 -35.00
N ASN A 104 3.81 -22.37 -35.11
CA ASN A 104 3.24 -22.85 -36.38
C ASN A 104 1.76 -22.47 -36.53
N GLY A 105 1.23 -21.67 -35.60
CA GLY A 105 -0.19 -21.36 -35.46
C GLY A 105 -0.93 -22.35 -34.57
N ASP A 106 -2.15 -21.99 -34.15
CA ASP A 106 -3.02 -22.81 -33.31
C ASP A 106 -2.33 -23.34 -32.03
N LEU A 107 -1.43 -22.54 -31.45
CA LEU A 107 -0.61 -22.88 -30.27
C LEU A 107 0.24 -24.15 -30.43
N GLN A 108 0.69 -24.46 -31.65
CA GLN A 108 1.59 -25.59 -31.94
C GLN A 108 3.01 -25.12 -32.28
N PHE A 109 4.00 -25.73 -31.64
CA PHE A 109 5.38 -25.26 -31.65
C PHE A 109 6.36 -26.32 -32.19
N THR A 110 7.42 -25.86 -32.85
CA THR A 110 8.51 -26.72 -33.34
C THR A 110 9.81 -26.33 -32.64
N ASP A 111 10.43 -27.28 -31.94
CA ASP A 111 11.75 -27.07 -31.32
C ASP A 111 12.85 -26.92 -32.38
N ILE A 112 13.46 -25.74 -32.47
CA ILE A 112 14.57 -25.43 -33.37
C ILE A 112 15.89 -25.16 -32.61
N SER A 113 15.97 -25.54 -31.34
CA SER A 113 17.08 -25.18 -30.44
C SER A 113 18.45 -25.68 -30.91
N GLU A 114 18.52 -26.89 -31.46
CA GLU A 114 19.78 -27.48 -31.93
C GLU A 114 20.24 -26.83 -33.24
N SER A 115 19.32 -26.61 -34.19
CA SER A 115 19.62 -26.01 -35.50
C SER A 115 19.89 -24.51 -35.42
N SER A 116 19.33 -23.82 -34.42
CA SER A 116 19.43 -22.37 -34.28
C SER A 116 20.76 -21.89 -33.71
N GLY A 117 21.51 -22.71 -32.96
CA GLY A 117 22.79 -22.32 -32.38
C GLY A 117 22.71 -21.51 -31.07
N ILE A 118 21.51 -21.34 -30.50
CA ILE A 118 21.22 -20.53 -29.31
C ILE A 118 21.80 -21.04 -27.97
N ASN A 119 22.62 -22.10 -28.01
CA ASN A 119 23.30 -22.66 -26.83
C ASN A 119 24.84 -22.54 -26.92
N ILE A 120 25.38 -21.90 -27.96
CA ILE A 120 26.83 -21.64 -28.04
C ILE A 120 27.21 -20.65 -26.93
N GLY A 121 28.19 -21.01 -26.10
CA GLY A 121 28.64 -20.18 -24.96
C GLY A 121 27.77 -20.26 -23.69
N LYS A 122 26.64 -20.99 -23.75
CA LYS A 122 25.69 -21.12 -22.65
C LYS A 122 26.26 -21.94 -21.49
N ASN A 123 26.17 -21.38 -20.28
CA ASN A 123 26.47 -22.04 -19.01
C ASN A 123 25.24 -22.03 -18.10
N TRP A 124 24.86 -20.87 -17.58
CA TRP A 124 23.71 -20.69 -16.69
C TRP A 124 22.91 -19.47 -17.09
N SER A 125 21.75 -19.68 -17.72
CA SER A 125 20.89 -18.60 -18.20
C SER A 125 19.85 -18.24 -17.14
N ASN A 126 19.69 -16.94 -16.90
CA ASN A 126 18.70 -16.35 -16.00
C ASN A 126 17.60 -15.67 -16.82
N GLY A 127 17.77 -14.40 -17.20
CA GLY A 127 16.79 -13.63 -17.96
C GLY A 127 17.06 -13.51 -19.46
N ILE A 128 16.03 -13.05 -20.17
CA ILE A 128 15.98 -12.90 -21.63
C ILE A 128 15.43 -11.53 -22.04
N THR A 129 16.02 -10.95 -23.09
CA THR A 129 15.57 -9.71 -23.74
C THR A 129 15.70 -9.83 -25.25
N PHE A 130 14.71 -9.35 -26.00
CA PHE A 130 14.79 -9.20 -27.46
C PHE A 130 15.10 -7.76 -27.85
N VAL A 131 15.86 -7.57 -28.92
CA VAL A 131 16.22 -6.25 -29.46
C VAL A 131 16.65 -6.40 -30.93
N ASP A 132 16.33 -5.46 -31.82
CA ASP A 132 16.98 -5.41 -33.15
C ASP A 132 18.22 -4.51 -33.01
N ILE A 133 19.33 -5.11 -32.57
CA ILE A 133 20.51 -4.35 -32.12
C ILE A 133 21.28 -3.73 -33.28
N ASN A 134 21.13 -4.31 -34.48
CA ASN A 134 21.85 -3.93 -35.68
C ASN A 134 20.94 -3.23 -36.72
N ASN A 135 19.68 -2.95 -36.36
CA ASN A 135 18.65 -2.29 -37.15
C ASN A 135 18.42 -2.94 -38.52
N ASP A 136 18.40 -4.27 -38.56
CA ASP A 136 18.28 -5.04 -39.80
C ASP A 136 16.89 -5.63 -40.05
N GLY A 137 15.94 -5.32 -39.14
CA GLY A 137 14.55 -5.73 -39.18
C GLY A 137 14.26 -7.10 -38.55
N TYR A 138 15.26 -7.75 -37.95
CA TYR A 138 15.12 -9.02 -37.26
C TYR A 138 15.55 -8.87 -35.80
N LYS A 139 14.79 -9.47 -34.90
CA LYS A 139 15.08 -9.42 -33.47
C LYS A 139 16.19 -10.40 -33.11
N ASP A 140 17.18 -9.88 -32.39
CA ASP A 140 18.28 -10.60 -31.77
C ASP A 140 17.91 -10.98 -30.33
N ILE A 141 18.65 -11.93 -29.76
CA ILE A 141 18.36 -12.53 -28.46
C ILE A 141 19.53 -12.24 -27.51
N TYR A 142 19.27 -11.49 -26.44
CA TYR A 142 20.26 -11.23 -25.38
C TYR A 142 19.92 -12.01 -24.11
N VAL A 143 20.87 -12.79 -23.60
CA VAL A 143 20.67 -13.72 -22.47
C VAL A 143 21.59 -13.33 -21.32
N SER A 144 20.98 -13.01 -20.19
CA SER A 144 21.68 -12.77 -18.92
C SER A 144 22.19 -14.10 -18.35
N GLN A 145 23.49 -14.16 -18.03
CA GLN A 145 24.13 -15.33 -17.44
C GLN A 145 24.50 -15.12 -15.98
N GLY A 146 24.43 -16.20 -15.18
CA GLY A 146 24.68 -16.12 -13.74
C GLY A 146 25.09 -17.45 -13.11
N GLY A 147 24.54 -17.74 -11.93
CA GLY A 147 24.77 -18.99 -11.21
C GLY A 147 26.10 -19.04 -10.44
N PRO A 148 26.37 -20.18 -9.75
CA PRO A 148 27.53 -20.38 -8.89
C PRO A 148 28.80 -20.72 -9.70
N LYS A 149 29.09 -19.93 -10.74
CA LYS A 149 30.26 -20.07 -11.63
C LYS A 149 31.21 -18.88 -11.47
N ASP A 150 32.44 -19.06 -11.91
CA ASP A 150 33.42 -17.97 -11.94
C ASP A 150 32.99 -16.93 -12.98
N ARG A 151 33.36 -15.66 -12.76
CA ARG A 151 33.00 -14.51 -13.62
C ARG A 151 33.18 -14.76 -15.12
N ASN A 152 34.28 -15.40 -15.53
CA ASN A 152 34.55 -15.68 -16.95
C ASN A 152 33.54 -16.63 -17.60
N ASP A 153 32.90 -17.50 -16.80
CA ASP A 153 31.90 -18.46 -17.25
C ASP A 153 30.47 -17.90 -17.14
N ARG A 154 30.30 -16.67 -16.64
CA ARG A 154 29.01 -15.96 -16.53
C ARG A 154 28.87 -14.80 -17.51
N LYS A 155 29.65 -14.81 -18.59
CA LYS A 155 29.55 -13.78 -19.64
C LYS A 155 28.17 -13.79 -20.26
N ASN A 156 27.45 -12.67 -20.25
CA ASN A 156 26.18 -12.57 -20.99
C ASN A 156 26.39 -12.88 -22.48
N LEU A 157 25.32 -13.34 -23.13
CA LEU A 157 25.35 -13.81 -24.52
C LEU A 157 24.43 -12.95 -25.39
N LEU A 158 24.90 -12.63 -26.60
CA LEU A 158 24.13 -11.90 -27.61
C LEU A 158 24.10 -12.74 -28.87
N TYR A 159 22.95 -13.30 -29.20
CA TYR A 159 22.72 -14.12 -30.37
C TYR A 159 22.14 -13.27 -31.49
N ILE A 160 22.98 -12.93 -32.48
CA ILE A 160 22.56 -12.16 -33.66
C ILE A 160 21.80 -13.07 -34.62
N ASN A 161 20.61 -12.64 -35.04
CA ASN A 161 19.73 -13.35 -35.96
C ASN A 161 20.28 -13.31 -37.40
N ASN A 162 20.56 -14.48 -37.97
CA ASN A 162 21.09 -14.60 -39.34
C ASN A 162 20.00 -14.55 -40.42
N LYS A 163 18.73 -14.31 -40.06
CA LYS A 163 17.54 -14.24 -40.96
C LYS A 163 17.15 -15.57 -41.61
N ASP A 164 17.64 -16.67 -41.05
CA ASP A 164 17.36 -18.04 -41.50
C ASP A 164 17.08 -18.98 -40.33
N LEU A 165 16.60 -18.42 -39.20
CA LEU A 165 16.36 -19.10 -37.92
C LEU A 165 17.63 -19.64 -37.24
N THR A 166 18.81 -19.28 -37.73
CA THR A 166 20.08 -19.51 -37.03
C THR A 166 20.60 -18.23 -36.40
N PHE A 167 21.42 -18.38 -35.35
CA PHE A 167 21.95 -17.28 -34.58
C PHE A 167 23.45 -17.42 -34.35
N THR A 168 24.12 -16.27 -34.23
CA THR A 168 25.56 -16.19 -33.99
C THR A 168 25.85 -15.43 -32.69
N GLU A 169 26.54 -16.06 -31.74
CA GLU A 169 26.96 -15.43 -30.48
C GLU A 169 28.03 -14.34 -30.74
N LYS A 170 27.81 -13.12 -30.22
CA LYS A 170 28.65 -11.94 -30.45
C LYS A 170 28.75 -10.95 -29.26
N ALA A 171 28.40 -11.32 -28.03
CA ALA A 171 28.36 -10.39 -26.90
C ALA A 171 29.70 -9.66 -26.69
N GLU A 172 30.83 -10.37 -26.76
CA GLU A 172 32.16 -9.76 -26.60
C GLU A 172 32.48 -8.79 -27.76
N GLU A 173 32.08 -9.13 -28.99
CA GLU A 173 32.26 -8.30 -30.18
C GLU A 173 31.51 -6.97 -30.04
N TYR A 174 30.30 -7.01 -29.48
CA TYR A 174 29.47 -5.83 -29.19
C TYR A 174 29.83 -5.13 -27.88
N GLY A 175 30.55 -5.76 -26.96
CA GLY A 175 30.92 -5.16 -25.66
C GLY A 175 29.89 -5.41 -24.55
N LEU A 176 28.97 -6.35 -24.75
CA LEU A 176 27.88 -6.69 -23.84
C LEU A 176 28.09 -8.02 -23.10
N ALA A 177 29.31 -8.56 -23.08
CA ALA A 177 29.67 -9.78 -22.35
C ALA A 177 29.88 -9.49 -20.84
N ASP A 178 28.86 -8.96 -20.16
CA ASP A 178 28.87 -8.68 -18.73
C ASP A 178 29.22 -9.95 -17.92
N MET A 179 30.02 -9.81 -16.86
CA MET A 179 30.52 -10.94 -16.05
C MET A 179 29.95 -10.98 -14.62
N GLY A 180 28.97 -10.14 -14.33
CA GLY A 180 28.22 -10.13 -13.08
C GLY A 180 27.46 -11.43 -12.84
N ILE A 181 26.61 -11.43 -11.82
CA ILE A 181 25.56 -12.44 -11.70
C ILE A 181 24.33 -11.80 -12.34
N SER A 182 24.29 -11.76 -13.67
CA SER A 182 23.24 -11.02 -14.38
C SER A 182 21.91 -11.73 -14.28
N THR A 183 20.86 -10.97 -13.96
CA THR A 183 19.50 -11.47 -13.75
C THR A 183 18.58 -11.08 -14.89
N GLN A 184 18.58 -9.81 -15.31
CA GLN A 184 17.83 -9.33 -16.46
C GLN A 184 18.51 -8.12 -17.12
N SER A 185 18.09 -7.76 -18.33
CA SER A 185 18.54 -6.57 -19.05
C SER A 185 17.39 -5.85 -19.75
N ALA A 186 17.61 -4.59 -20.11
CA ALA A 186 16.69 -3.82 -20.96
C ALA A 186 17.48 -2.92 -21.92
N PHE A 187 16.93 -2.72 -23.12
CA PHE A 187 17.47 -1.82 -24.13
C PHE A 187 16.57 -0.59 -24.27
N PHE A 188 17.16 0.60 -24.21
CA PHE A 188 16.45 1.88 -24.28
C PHE A 188 17.43 3.01 -24.61
N ASP A 189 16.95 4.10 -25.20
CA ASP A 189 17.74 5.28 -25.55
C ASP A 189 17.72 6.25 -24.35
N TYR A 190 18.72 6.18 -23.46
CA TYR A 190 18.67 6.94 -22.19
C TYR A 190 19.20 8.37 -22.33
N ASP A 191 20.00 8.65 -23.36
CA ASP A 191 20.57 9.97 -23.62
C ASP A 191 19.90 10.71 -24.81
N ASN A 192 18.88 10.10 -25.42
CA ASN A 192 18.09 10.60 -26.53
C ASN A 192 18.91 10.91 -27.79
N ASP A 193 19.99 10.16 -28.03
CA ASP A 193 20.85 10.33 -29.21
C ASP A 193 20.38 9.55 -30.45
N GLY A 194 19.40 8.65 -30.27
CA GLY A 194 18.73 7.92 -31.32
C GLY A 194 19.24 6.50 -31.56
N ASP A 195 20.13 5.97 -30.73
CA ASP A 195 20.42 4.54 -30.65
C ASP A 195 20.02 3.92 -29.30
N LEU A 196 19.97 2.58 -29.23
CA LEU A 196 19.57 1.89 -28.00
C LEU A 196 20.81 1.56 -27.18
N ASP A 197 20.82 2.01 -25.94
CA ASP A 197 21.75 1.62 -24.89
C ASP A 197 21.27 0.37 -24.16
N CYS A 198 22.05 -0.11 -23.19
CA CYS A 198 21.72 -1.32 -22.44
C CYS A 198 21.99 -1.16 -20.95
N VAL A 199 20.99 -1.49 -20.12
CA VAL A 199 21.20 -1.78 -18.69
C VAL A 199 21.22 -3.28 -18.47
N VAL A 200 22.18 -3.74 -17.66
CA VAL A 200 22.30 -5.12 -17.18
C VAL A 200 22.15 -5.11 -15.67
N MET A 201 21.03 -5.67 -15.19
CA MET A 201 20.76 -5.85 -13.77
C MET A 201 21.55 -7.05 -13.24
N ASN A 202 22.23 -6.84 -12.11
CA ASN A 202 23.08 -7.85 -11.48
C ASN A 202 22.67 -8.12 -10.04
N GLU A 203 22.83 -9.37 -9.65
CA GLU A 203 22.86 -9.82 -8.26
C GLU A 203 24.21 -9.56 -7.59
N ASN A 204 24.23 -9.74 -6.27
CA ASN A 204 25.40 -9.47 -5.44
C ASN A 204 26.20 -10.74 -5.13
N GLU A 205 27.52 -10.69 -5.24
CA GLU A 205 28.41 -11.77 -4.80
C GLU A 205 28.56 -11.84 -3.26
N ILE A 206 28.12 -10.81 -2.53
CA ILE A 206 28.27 -10.68 -1.07
C ILE A 206 26.90 -10.75 -0.38
N TYR A 207 26.41 -11.96 -0.17
CA TYR A 207 25.19 -12.26 0.59
C TYR A 207 25.51 -12.84 1.99
N GLY A 208 24.54 -12.81 2.90
CA GLY A 208 24.68 -13.33 4.27
C GLY A 208 25.59 -12.51 5.20
N VAL A 209 25.99 -11.30 4.80
CA VAL A 209 26.84 -10.37 5.59
C VAL A 209 25.97 -9.27 6.21
N ASP A 210 26.30 -8.84 7.43
CA ASP A 210 25.59 -7.72 8.04
C ASP A 210 25.90 -6.38 7.32
N PRO A 211 24.96 -5.41 7.35
CA PRO A 211 25.10 -4.16 6.60
C PRO A 211 26.39 -3.38 6.90
N ILE A 212 26.87 -3.41 8.15
CA ILE A 212 28.08 -2.67 8.54
C ILE A 212 29.31 -3.28 7.85
N ASN A 213 29.45 -4.60 7.90
CA ASN A 213 30.59 -5.27 7.28
C ASN A 213 30.50 -5.28 5.76
N PHE A 214 29.29 -5.36 5.20
CA PHE A 214 29.06 -5.21 3.76
C PHE A 214 29.63 -3.89 3.23
N TYR A 215 29.21 -2.75 3.79
CA TYR A 215 29.70 -1.44 3.33
C TYR A 215 31.19 -1.23 3.59
N LYS A 216 31.78 -1.86 4.61
CA LYS A 216 33.24 -1.87 4.79
C LYS A 216 33.96 -2.63 3.67
N ILE A 217 33.41 -3.73 3.19
CA ILE A 217 33.99 -4.50 2.08
C ILE A 217 33.92 -3.66 0.80
N ILE A 218 32.74 -3.13 0.48
CA ILE A 218 32.50 -2.30 -0.72
C ILE A 218 33.41 -1.06 -0.74
N ALA A 219 33.51 -0.32 0.37
CA ALA A 219 34.27 0.92 0.43
C ALA A 219 35.78 0.75 0.20
N ASN A 220 36.33 -0.44 0.43
CA ASN A 220 37.76 -0.71 0.35
C ASN A 220 38.20 -1.34 -0.98
N ASN A 221 37.27 -1.66 -1.89
CA ASN A 221 37.60 -2.35 -3.13
C ASN A 221 36.67 -1.92 -4.29
N LYS A 222 37.24 -1.22 -5.27
CA LYS A 222 36.49 -0.70 -6.43
C LYS A 222 35.97 -1.81 -7.34
N ASP A 223 36.76 -2.85 -7.58
CA ASP A 223 36.33 -3.98 -8.41
C ASP A 223 35.17 -4.72 -7.75
N VAL A 224 35.24 -4.89 -6.43
CA VAL A 224 34.12 -5.48 -5.68
C VAL A 224 32.89 -4.59 -5.78
N LYS A 225 33.02 -3.26 -5.61
CA LYS A 225 31.87 -2.36 -5.77
C LYS A 225 31.21 -2.51 -7.15
N TYR A 226 32.01 -2.50 -8.21
CA TYR A 226 31.54 -2.62 -9.59
C TYR A 226 30.76 -3.92 -9.82
N PHE A 227 31.36 -5.09 -9.58
CA PHE A 227 30.69 -6.39 -9.82
C PHE A 227 29.54 -6.72 -8.86
N ASN A 228 29.21 -5.81 -7.94
CA ASN A 228 28.09 -5.93 -7.01
C ASN A 228 27.05 -4.83 -7.23
N SER A 229 27.16 -4.05 -8.32
CA SER A 229 26.17 -3.11 -8.82
C SER A 229 25.60 -3.60 -10.17
N SER A 230 24.45 -3.05 -10.56
CA SER A 230 23.99 -3.16 -11.95
C SER A 230 24.85 -2.27 -12.86
N HIS A 231 24.93 -2.59 -14.14
CA HIS A 231 25.77 -1.88 -15.11
C HIS A 231 24.92 -1.24 -16.21
N ILE A 232 25.38 -0.11 -16.73
CA ILE A 232 24.79 0.52 -17.92
C ILE A 232 25.88 0.73 -18.98
N TYR A 233 25.51 0.52 -20.23
CA TYR A 233 26.39 0.56 -21.38
C TYR A 233 25.83 1.52 -22.42
N ASN A 234 26.61 2.54 -22.77
CA ASN A 234 26.31 3.43 -23.87
C ASN A 234 26.58 2.73 -25.19
N ASN A 235 25.72 2.88 -26.17
CA ASN A 235 26.01 2.45 -27.52
C ASN A 235 26.82 3.55 -28.24
N ASP A 236 27.98 3.19 -28.79
CA ASP A 236 28.79 4.07 -29.63
C ASP A 236 28.91 3.40 -31.00
N ASN A 237 27.96 3.70 -31.88
CA ASN A 237 27.92 3.21 -33.26
C ASN A 237 27.96 1.67 -33.37
N GLY A 238 27.15 0.98 -32.56
CA GLY A 238 27.06 -0.47 -32.51
C GLY A 238 28.07 -1.14 -31.59
N LYS A 239 28.88 -0.38 -30.84
CA LYS A 239 29.77 -0.89 -29.80
C LYS A 239 29.37 -0.35 -28.44
N PHE A 240 29.00 -1.25 -27.54
CA PHE A 240 28.59 -0.92 -26.18
C PHE A 240 29.81 -0.66 -25.30
N VAL A 241 29.81 0.48 -24.62
CA VAL A 241 30.88 0.98 -23.75
C VAL A 241 30.29 1.18 -22.36
N ASP A 242 30.93 0.58 -21.35
CA ASP A 242 30.53 0.72 -19.95
C ASP A 242 30.48 2.21 -19.53
N ALA A 243 29.28 2.65 -19.15
CA ALA A 243 28.95 3.99 -18.69
C ALA A 243 28.52 4.01 -17.20
N THR A 244 28.62 2.88 -16.49
CA THR A 244 28.14 2.66 -15.11
C THR A 244 28.58 3.75 -14.14
N ILE A 245 29.87 4.10 -14.17
CA ILE A 245 30.43 5.11 -13.25
C ILE A 245 30.04 6.52 -13.69
N SER A 246 30.05 6.81 -14.99
CA SER A 246 29.75 8.15 -15.52
C SER A 246 28.27 8.51 -15.40
N SER A 247 27.37 7.53 -15.53
CA SER A 247 25.92 7.71 -15.39
C SER A 247 25.46 7.75 -13.93
N GLY A 248 26.30 7.31 -12.98
CA GLY A 248 25.99 7.30 -11.55
C GLY A 248 25.37 6.01 -11.01
N ILE A 249 25.19 4.98 -11.84
CA ILE A 249 24.54 3.70 -11.48
C ILE A 249 25.57 2.70 -10.91
N GLN A 250 26.24 3.06 -9.83
CA GLN A 250 27.32 2.26 -9.21
C GLN A 250 27.00 1.82 -7.78
N ASN A 251 25.75 2.02 -7.34
CA ASN A 251 25.33 1.60 -6.01
C ASN A 251 25.18 0.08 -6.01
N PRO A 252 25.71 -0.60 -4.99
CA PRO A 252 25.57 -2.04 -4.92
C PRO A 252 24.11 -2.42 -4.69
N ILE A 253 23.67 -3.53 -5.26
CA ILE A 253 22.27 -3.98 -5.23
C ILE A 253 22.18 -5.51 -5.30
N TYR A 254 21.04 -6.07 -4.86
CA TYR A 254 20.68 -7.48 -5.03
C TYR A 254 19.57 -7.58 -6.09
N GLY A 255 19.89 -7.27 -7.35
CA GLY A 255 18.88 -6.94 -8.37
C GLY A 255 18.07 -8.14 -8.90
N LEU A 256 16.74 -8.08 -8.77
CA LEU A 256 15.83 -9.17 -9.19
C LEU A 256 14.70 -8.75 -10.15
N GLY A 257 14.27 -7.49 -10.11
CA GLY A 257 13.25 -6.92 -11.00
C GLY A 257 13.74 -5.63 -11.64
N LEU A 258 13.45 -5.47 -12.93
CA LEU A 258 13.85 -4.33 -13.75
C LEU A 258 12.65 -3.85 -14.58
N CYS A 259 12.36 -2.55 -14.53
CA CYS A 259 11.39 -1.91 -15.41
C CYS A 259 11.90 -0.53 -15.86
N ILE A 260 11.69 -0.19 -17.13
CA ILE A 260 12.03 1.08 -17.76
C ILE A 260 10.73 1.80 -18.11
N SER A 261 10.61 3.07 -17.70
CA SER A 261 9.37 3.86 -17.87
C SER A 261 9.65 5.36 -17.68
N ASP A 262 8.89 6.25 -18.32
CA ASP A 262 8.93 7.71 -18.07
C ASP A 262 8.12 8.07 -16.80
N ILE A 263 8.69 7.73 -15.64
CA ILE A 263 8.00 7.79 -14.33
C ILE A 263 7.62 9.22 -13.95
N ASN A 264 8.47 10.20 -14.27
CA ASN A 264 8.25 11.60 -13.94
C ASN A 264 7.52 12.41 -15.04
N LYS A 265 7.21 11.76 -16.18
CA LYS A 265 6.54 12.32 -17.37
C LYS A 265 7.27 13.50 -18.01
N ASP A 266 8.59 13.49 -18.01
CA ASP A 266 9.44 14.53 -18.62
C ASP A 266 9.92 14.19 -20.04
N GLY A 267 9.58 13.01 -20.55
CA GLY A 267 9.95 12.50 -21.86
C GLY A 267 11.31 11.79 -21.90
N TRP A 268 11.95 11.57 -20.76
CA TRP A 268 13.18 10.79 -20.61
C TRP A 268 12.88 9.53 -19.80
N LEU A 269 13.40 8.40 -20.27
CA LEU A 269 13.16 7.12 -19.61
C LEU A 269 13.96 7.02 -18.30
N ASP A 270 13.24 6.63 -17.26
CA ASP A 270 13.73 6.33 -15.92
C ASP A 270 13.87 4.81 -15.73
N MET A 271 14.41 4.40 -14.60
CA MET A 271 14.67 3.00 -14.30
C MET A 271 14.32 2.66 -12.85
N TYR A 272 13.55 1.58 -12.65
CA TYR A 272 13.32 0.99 -11.35
C TYR A 272 14.01 -0.38 -11.27
N ILE A 273 14.89 -0.55 -10.29
CA ILE A 273 15.53 -1.84 -9.96
C ILE A 273 15.11 -2.25 -8.55
N THR A 274 14.47 -3.41 -8.42
CA THR A 274 14.15 -3.98 -7.10
C THR A 274 15.38 -4.65 -6.51
N SER A 275 15.45 -4.69 -5.17
CA SER A 275 16.56 -5.29 -4.46
C SER A 275 16.09 -6.31 -3.42
N ASP A 276 16.72 -7.47 -3.42
CA ASP A 276 16.58 -8.45 -2.34
C ASP A 276 17.31 -7.97 -1.06
N TYR A 277 16.94 -8.56 0.08
CA TYR A 277 17.52 -8.33 1.42
C TYR A 277 17.35 -6.93 2.03
N TYR A 278 18.44 -6.27 2.43
CA TYR A 278 18.38 -5.05 3.27
C TYR A 278 18.75 -3.79 2.51
N ILE A 279 19.31 -3.93 1.32
CA ILE A 279 19.60 -2.80 0.43
C ILE A 279 18.25 -2.45 -0.22
N PRO A 280 17.80 -1.19 -0.12
CA PRO A 280 16.55 -0.77 -0.74
C PRO A 280 16.54 -0.95 -2.26
N ASP A 281 15.35 -1.10 -2.82
CA ASP A 281 15.07 -0.82 -4.23
C ASP A 281 15.67 0.54 -4.64
N ALA A 282 15.99 0.67 -5.93
CA ALA A 282 16.55 1.89 -6.50
C ALA A 282 15.66 2.41 -7.64
N LEU A 283 15.11 3.62 -7.45
CA LEU A 283 14.42 4.37 -8.49
C LEU A 283 15.36 5.44 -9.03
N TYR A 284 15.90 5.22 -10.23
CA TYR A 284 16.82 6.11 -10.92
C TYR A 284 16.07 7.02 -11.88
N ILE A 285 16.01 8.31 -11.53
CA ILE A 285 15.43 9.35 -12.38
C ILE A 285 16.51 9.94 -13.29
N ASN A 286 16.25 9.97 -14.58
CA ASN A 286 17.14 10.52 -15.59
C ASN A 286 17.28 12.03 -15.41
N GLN A 287 18.51 12.54 -15.45
CA GLN A 287 18.81 13.96 -15.26
C GLN A 287 18.95 14.72 -16.59
N GLN A 288 18.68 14.06 -17.73
CA GLN A 288 18.71 14.64 -19.08
C GLN A 288 20.11 15.11 -19.53
N ASP A 289 21.15 14.59 -18.87
CA ASP A 289 22.56 14.93 -19.13
C ASP A 289 23.47 13.69 -19.20
N GLY A 290 22.87 12.51 -19.39
CA GLY A 290 23.54 11.21 -19.39
C GLY A 290 23.78 10.63 -17.99
N THR A 291 23.20 11.24 -16.94
CA THR A 291 23.29 10.74 -15.56
C THR A 291 21.93 10.46 -14.94
N PHE A 292 21.92 9.67 -13.87
CA PHE A 292 20.74 9.32 -13.08
C PHE A 292 20.87 9.74 -11.61
N SER A 293 19.74 10.10 -10.99
CA SER A 293 19.62 10.31 -9.55
C SER A 293 18.72 9.25 -8.94
N GLU A 294 19.18 8.58 -7.89
CA GLU A 294 18.35 7.72 -7.04
C GLU A 294 17.35 8.58 -6.24
N LYS A 295 16.05 8.25 -6.25
CA LYS A 295 14.94 9.06 -5.72
C LYS A 295 13.83 8.28 -5.01
N ILE A 296 13.97 6.98 -4.73
CA ILE A 296 12.86 6.15 -4.20
C ILE A 296 12.22 6.77 -2.94
N LYS A 297 13.06 7.24 -2.00
CA LYS A 297 12.64 7.94 -0.77
C LYS A 297 11.85 9.22 -0.97
N ASN A 298 12.04 9.89 -2.09
CA ASN A 298 11.34 11.13 -2.39
C ASN A 298 9.96 10.87 -2.99
N TYR A 299 9.77 9.70 -3.61
CA TYR A 299 8.60 9.31 -4.36
C TYR A 299 7.64 8.43 -3.53
N THR A 300 8.17 7.58 -2.63
CA THR A 300 7.39 6.63 -1.84
C THR A 300 7.56 6.84 -0.33
N GLN A 301 6.59 6.34 0.46
CA GLN A 301 6.60 6.41 1.93
C GLN A 301 7.17 5.13 2.57
N GLN A 302 6.90 3.98 1.95
CA GLN A 302 7.43 2.67 2.32
C GLN A 302 7.54 1.74 1.09
N ILE A 303 8.42 0.74 1.14
CA ILE A 303 8.67 -0.22 0.06
C ILE A 303 8.79 -1.66 0.61
N SER A 304 8.86 -2.65 -0.30
CA SER A 304 9.08 -4.06 0.03
C SER A 304 10.47 -4.26 0.62
N TYR A 305 10.63 -5.28 1.47
CA TYR A 305 11.94 -5.62 2.05
C TYR A 305 12.70 -6.60 1.15
N TYR A 306 12.01 -7.54 0.52
CA TYR A 306 12.59 -8.51 -0.39
C TYR A 306 12.06 -8.25 -1.80
N GLY A 307 12.49 -7.15 -2.43
CA GLY A 307 12.02 -6.77 -3.75
C GLY A 307 12.32 -7.82 -4.82
N MET A 308 11.28 -8.40 -5.42
CA MET A 308 11.35 -9.45 -6.45
C MET A 308 10.97 -8.85 -7.83
N GLY A 309 10.13 -9.50 -8.62
CA GLY A 309 9.65 -8.94 -9.89
C GLY A 309 8.87 -7.64 -9.70
N ILE A 310 8.83 -6.86 -10.78
CA ILE A 310 8.22 -5.54 -10.82
C ILE A 310 7.44 -5.33 -12.10
N ASP A 311 6.35 -4.58 -11.99
CA ASP A 311 5.62 -4.07 -13.13
C ASP A 311 5.13 -2.64 -12.89
N ILE A 312 4.91 -1.90 -13.97
CA ILE A 312 4.43 -0.51 -13.96
C ILE A 312 3.29 -0.39 -14.97
N ALA A 313 2.08 -0.11 -14.49
CA ALA A 313 0.87 0.02 -15.31
C ALA A 313 -0.21 0.80 -14.57
N ASP A 314 -1.17 1.37 -15.30
CA ASP A 314 -2.34 2.07 -14.73
C ASP A 314 -3.40 1.05 -14.28
N ILE A 315 -3.62 0.90 -12.97
CA ILE A 315 -4.55 -0.11 -12.43
C ILE A 315 -5.95 0.42 -12.12
N ASN A 316 -6.15 1.73 -12.19
CA ASN A 316 -7.41 2.39 -11.81
C ASN A 316 -8.00 3.25 -12.94
N SER A 317 -7.40 3.20 -14.13
CA SER A 317 -7.79 3.93 -15.34
C SER A 317 -7.79 5.46 -15.17
N ASP A 318 -6.89 6.00 -14.35
CA ASP A 318 -6.74 7.45 -14.12
C ASP A 318 -5.65 8.11 -15.00
N SER A 319 -5.03 7.33 -15.90
CA SER A 319 -3.91 7.71 -16.77
C SER A 319 -2.61 8.04 -16.04
N LYS A 320 -2.43 7.54 -14.83
CA LYS A 320 -1.18 7.52 -14.07
C LYS A 320 -0.78 6.07 -13.85
N GLU A 321 0.47 5.76 -14.15
CA GLU A 321 0.95 4.39 -13.94
C GLU A 321 1.37 4.19 -12.49
N ASP A 322 0.97 3.04 -11.95
CA ASP A 322 1.23 2.54 -10.62
C ASP A 322 2.37 1.52 -10.65
N ILE A 323 3.08 1.36 -9.53
CA ILE A 323 4.25 0.47 -9.45
C ILE A 323 3.93 -0.71 -8.53
N PHE A 324 4.02 -1.93 -9.04
CA PHE A 324 3.85 -3.13 -8.22
C PHE A 324 5.16 -3.91 -8.12
N THR A 325 5.74 -3.96 -6.91
CA THR A 325 6.88 -4.79 -6.53
C THR A 325 6.45 -5.95 -5.63
N LEU A 326 6.89 -7.17 -5.96
CA LEU A 326 6.63 -8.38 -5.18
C LEU A 326 7.62 -8.57 -4.01
N ASP A 327 7.18 -9.28 -2.98
CA ASP A 327 7.92 -9.76 -1.81
C ASP A 327 7.62 -11.26 -1.58
N MET A 328 8.18 -11.85 -0.52
CA MET A 328 8.06 -13.27 -0.17
C MET A 328 7.05 -13.53 0.97
N SER A 329 6.16 -12.58 1.26
CA SER A 329 5.24 -12.67 2.40
C SER A 329 4.14 -13.71 2.18
N SER A 330 4.05 -14.66 3.12
CA SER A 330 3.11 -15.79 3.04
C SER A 330 1.67 -15.39 3.37
N SER A 331 0.74 -15.81 2.51
CA SER A 331 -0.70 -15.71 2.72
C SER A 331 -1.20 -16.73 3.76
N ASP A 332 -0.55 -17.91 3.85
CA ASP A 332 -0.89 -18.94 4.83
C ASP A 332 -0.33 -18.63 6.23
N HIS A 333 -1.16 -18.81 7.27
CA HIS A 333 -0.76 -18.55 8.65
C HIS A 333 0.41 -19.40 9.13
N VAL A 334 0.39 -20.71 8.87
CA VAL A 334 1.40 -21.62 9.41
C VAL A 334 2.75 -21.30 8.78
N ARG A 335 2.77 -21.17 7.45
CA ARG A 335 3.99 -20.85 6.69
C ARG A 335 4.53 -19.46 7.04
N ALA A 336 3.65 -18.45 7.17
CA ALA A 336 4.05 -17.12 7.64
C ALA A 336 4.75 -17.20 9.00
N LYS A 337 4.26 -18.02 9.95
CA LYS A 337 4.84 -18.13 11.29
C LYS A 337 6.11 -18.97 11.38
N THR A 338 6.36 -19.85 10.40
CA THR A 338 7.61 -20.64 10.33
C THR A 338 8.71 -19.93 9.54
N LEU A 339 8.36 -19.12 8.54
CA LEU A 339 9.31 -18.39 7.69
C LEU A 339 9.56 -16.94 8.12
N MET A 340 8.77 -16.40 9.06
CA MET A 340 8.91 -15.01 9.53
C MET A 340 10.35 -14.68 9.95
N ALA A 341 10.89 -13.57 9.45
CA ALA A 341 12.16 -13.05 9.91
C ALA A 341 12.06 -12.52 11.36
N SER A 342 13.21 -12.37 12.02
CA SER A 342 13.29 -11.80 13.36
C SER A 342 12.96 -10.31 13.34
N MET A 343 12.12 -9.87 14.28
CA MET A 343 11.72 -8.47 14.49
C MET A 343 12.83 -7.64 15.16
N ASN A 344 14.08 -7.77 14.71
CA ASN A 344 15.23 -7.14 15.37
C ASN A 344 15.14 -5.60 15.30
N THR A 345 14.54 -5.00 16.33
CA THR A 345 14.23 -3.57 16.40
C THR A 345 15.47 -2.70 16.32
N LYS A 346 16.58 -3.13 16.93
CA LYS A 346 17.89 -2.43 16.84
C LYS A 346 18.46 -2.45 15.44
N ARG A 347 18.27 -3.54 14.70
CA ARG A 347 18.70 -3.63 13.30
C ARG A 347 17.86 -2.71 12.42
N PHE A 348 16.53 -2.73 12.58
CA PHE A 348 15.63 -1.84 11.84
C PHE A 348 15.95 -0.36 12.10
N ASP A 349 16.08 0.03 13.38
CA ASP A 349 16.48 1.39 13.77
C ASP A 349 17.83 1.79 13.18
N TYR A 350 18.82 0.89 13.21
CA TYR A 350 20.10 1.14 12.55
C TYR A 350 19.94 1.37 11.04
N LEU A 351 19.20 0.52 10.33
CA LEU A 351 19.03 0.63 8.87
C LEU A 351 18.38 1.96 8.50
N VAL A 352 17.27 2.31 9.14
CA VAL A 352 16.49 3.51 8.81
C VAL A 352 17.18 4.77 9.34
N ASN A 353 17.39 4.86 10.65
CA ASN A 353 17.76 6.12 11.31
C ASN A 353 19.27 6.38 11.32
N THR A 354 20.10 5.33 11.22
CA THR A 354 21.57 5.48 11.21
C THR A 354 22.17 5.35 9.82
N ALA A 355 21.79 4.33 9.05
CA ALA A 355 22.31 4.09 7.70
C ALA A 355 21.54 4.87 6.62
N GLY A 356 20.38 5.44 6.96
CA GLY A 356 19.60 6.26 6.04
C GLY A 356 18.90 5.46 4.95
N PHE A 357 18.54 4.20 5.21
CA PHE A 357 17.75 3.36 4.30
C PHE A 357 16.26 3.68 4.34
N HIS A 358 15.53 3.18 3.34
CA HIS A 358 14.08 3.31 3.29
C HIS A 358 13.39 2.50 4.40
N TYR A 359 12.16 2.88 4.74
CA TYR A 359 11.23 1.99 5.43
C TYR A 359 10.89 0.83 4.52
N GLN A 360 11.34 -0.36 4.91
CA GLN A 360 11.22 -1.61 4.17
C GLN A 360 10.48 -2.62 5.03
N TYR A 361 9.46 -3.27 4.47
CA TYR A 361 8.62 -4.24 5.18
C TYR A 361 8.41 -5.50 4.35
N MET A 362 8.29 -6.64 5.03
CA MET A 362 8.07 -7.94 4.38
C MET A 362 6.63 -8.11 3.89
N PHE A 363 6.27 -7.41 2.81
CA PHE A 363 5.03 -7.58 2.06
C PHE A 363 5.19 -6.88 0.70
N ASN A 364 4.33 -7.26 -0.24
CA ASN A 364 4.26 -6.66 -1.57
C ASN A 364 4.01 -5.14 -1.51
N SER A 365 4.57 -4.37 -2.44
CA SER A 365 4.30 -2.93 -2.54
C SER A 365 3.54 -2.63 -3.82
N LEU A 366 2.33 -2.11 -3.68
CA LEU A 366 1.53 -1.55 -4.78
C LEU A 366 1.44 -0.05 -4.58
N GLN A 367 2.33 0.68 -5.25
CA GLN A 367 2.48 2.13 -5.15
C GLN A 367 1.50 2.81 -6.12
N LEU A 368 0.38 3.30 -5.57
CA LEU A 368 -0.61 4.09 -6.30
C LEU A 368 -0.09 5.50 -6.56
N ASN A 369 -0.13 5.94 -7.81
CA ASN A 369 0.38 7.22 -8.27
C ASN A 369 -0.61 8.37 -7.98
N LEU A 370 -0.22 9.27 -7.07
CA LEU A 370 -1.04 10.43 -6.71
C LEU A 370 -0.79 11.65 -7.61
N GLY A 371 0.09 11.53 -8.60
CA GLY A 371 0.64 12.67 -9.32
C GLY A 371 1.74 13.39 -8.53
N ASN A 372 2.32 14.42 -9.15
CA ASN A 372 3.42 15.20 -8.58
C ASN A 372 4.58 14.36 -8.01
N ASN A 373 4.92 13.23 -8.65
CA ASN A 373 5.96 12.30 -8.22
C ASN A 373 5.76 11.75 -6.79
N LYS A 374 4.51 11.47 -6.41
CA LYS A 374 4.13 10.97 -5.09
C LYS A 374 3.30 9.70 -5.20
N TYR A 375 3.62 8.74 -4.33
CA TYR A 375 2.97 7.44 -4.33
C TYR A 375 2.56 6.99 -2.93
N ASN A 376 1.41 6.30 -2.86
CA ASN A 376 0.95 5.60 -1.66
C ASN A 376 1.02 4.09 -1.87
N ASN A 377 1.65 3.36 -0.93
CA ASN A 377 1.56 1.90 -0.94
C ASN A 377 0.18 1.46 -0.43
N ILE A 378 -0.64 0.88 -1.32
CA ILE A 378 -2.03 0.46 -1.05
C ILE A 378 -2.21 -1.06 -0.99
N ALA A 379 -1.13 -1.85 -0.98
CA ALA A 379 -1.21 -3.31 -1.05
C ALA A 379 -2.02 -3.96 0.09
N GLN A 380 -2.12 -3.30 1.25
CA GLN A 380 -3.00 -3.78 2.32
C GLN A 380 -4.47 -3.50 2.00
N LEU A 381 -4.79 -2.34 1.44
CA LEU A 381 -6.15 -1.96 1.05
C LEU A 381 -6.69 -2.89 -0.05
N THR A 382 -5.88 -3.18 -1.06
CA THR A 382 -6.24 -4.06 -2.19
C THR A 382 -6.14 -5.54 -1.85
N GLU A 383 -5.71 -5.88 -0.64
CA GLU A 383 -5.43 -7.25 -0.18
C GLU A 383 -4.38 -8.03 -1.01
N THR A 384 -3.57 -7.32 -1.80
CA THR A 384 -2.47 -7.89 -2.60
C THR A 384 -1.14 -7.97 -1.84
N ALA A 385 -1.11 -7.58 -0.55
CA ALA A 385 0.09 -7.53 0.28
C ALA A 385 0.83 -8.87 0.46
N ASN A 386 0.13 -10.01 0.43
CA ASN A 386 0.71 -11.32 0.74
C ASN A 386 0.32 -12.35 -0.33
N THR A 387 1.29 -12.77 -1.13
CA THR A 387 1.07 -13.69 -2.24
C THR A 387 1.96 -14.92 -2.17
N ASP A 388 2.56 -15.22 -1.02
CA ASP A 388 3.58 -16.24 -0.85
C ASP A 388 4.93 -15.89 -1.51
N TRP A 389 5.72 -16.89 -1.91
CA TRP A 389 7.06 -16.66 -2.46
C TRP A 389 6.93 -16.37 -3.96
N SER A 390 6.67 -15.09 -4.24
CA SER A 390 6.29 -14.60 -5.57
C SER A 390 7.50 -14.14 -6.39
N TRP A 391 7.41 -14.31 -7.71
CA TRP A 391 8.49 -13.99 -8.64
C TRP A 391 8.10 -12.93 -9.66
N SER A 392 7.28 -13.29 -10.66
CA SER A 392 6.84 -12.37 -11.73
C SER A 392 5.48 -11.79 -11.40
N VAL A 393 5.29 -10.49 -11.63
CA VAL A 393 4.00 -9.79 -11.63
C VAL A 393 3.73 -9.24 -13.02
N LEU A 394 2.49 -9.37 -13.51
CA LEU A 394 2.02 -8.77 -14.76
C LEU A 394 0.65 -8.13 -14.52
N MET A 395 0.54 -6.84 -14.81
CA MET A 395 -0.68 -6.02 -14.68
C MET A 395 -1.28 -5.76 -16.06
N SER A 396 -2.28 -6.55 -16.45
CA SER A 396 -2.88 -6.53 -17.79
C SER A 396 -4.34 -6.95 -17.71
N ASP A 397 -5.17 -6.43 -18.60
CA ASP A 397 -6.55 -6.89 -18.79
C ASP A 397 -6.55 -8.29 -19.44
N PHE A 398 -6.90 -9.32 -18.67
CA PHE A 398 -6.84 -10.72 -19.13
C PHE A 398 -8.22 -11.26 -19.55
N ASP A 399 -9.32 -10.61 -19.19
CA ASP A 399 -10.67 -10.99 -19.61
C ASP A 399 -11.41 -9.95 -20.47
N ASN A 400 -10.64 -8.98 -20.95
CA ASN A 400 -11.01 -7.90 -21.86
C ASN A 400 -12.17 -7.04 -21.33
N ASP A 401 -12.27 -6.87 -20.00
CA ASP A 401 -13.37 -6.19 -19.33
C ASP A 401 -13.16 -4.69 -19.06
N GLU A 402 -12.04 -4.14 -19.55
CA GLU A 402 -11.55 -2.76 -19.43
C GLU A 402 -10.67 -2.49 -18.20
N ASP A 403 -10.58 -3.39 -17.22
CA ASP A 403 -9.81 -3.22 -16.00
C ASP A 403 -8.55 -4.12 -15.99
N ASN A 404 -7.39 -3.55 -15.65
CA ASN A 404 -6.15 -4.34 -15.59
C ASN A 404 -6.15 -5.26 -14.37
N ASP A 405 -6.05 -6.57 -14.60
CA ASP A 405 -5.88 -7.62 -13.59
C ASP A 405 -4.41 -7.79 -13.19
N ILE A 406 -4.15 -8.63 -12.18
CA ILE A 406 -2.80 -8.89 -11.68
C ILE A 406 -2.51 -10.39 -11.64
N TYR A 407 -1.61 -10.87 -12.51
CA TYR A 407 -1.09 -12.24 -12.48
C TYR A 407 0.27 -12.32 -11.77
N ILE A 408 0.45 -13.32 -10.90
CA ILE A 408 1.66 -13.52 -10.11
C ILE A 408 2.11 -14.99 -10.15
N SER A 409 3.36 -15.24 -10.54
CA SER A 409 3.98 -16.56 -10.44
C SER A 409 4.54 -16.83 -9.03
N ASN A 410 4.44 -18.09 -8.60
CA ASN A 410 4.76 -18.48 -7.22
C ASN A 410 5.55 -19.78 -7.11
N GLY A 411 6.21 -19.90 -5.97
CA GLY A 411 6.80 -21.15 -5.49
C GLY A 411 8.30 -21.03 -5.26
N TYR A 412 8.77 -21.70 -4.21
CA TYR A 412 10.20 -21.84 -3.95
C TYR A 412 10.56 -23.28 -3.61
N ARG A 413 11.57 -23.82 -4.29
CA ARG A 413 11.88 -25.26 -4.25
C ARG A 413 12.18 -25.76 -2.84
N LYS A 414 12.97 -25.02 -2.06
CA LYS A 414 13.38 -25.39 -0.70
C LYS A 414 13.54 -24.16 0.20
N TYR A 415 12.91 -24.19 1.37
CA TYR A 415 12.92 -23.06 2.31
C TYR A 415 14.11 -23.12 3.29
N ALA A 416 15.26 -22.58 2.90
CA ALA A 416 16.42 -22.49 3.80
C ALA A 416 16.17 -21.58 5.01
N LEU A 417 15.28 -20.59 4.90
CA LEU A 417 14.96 -19.63 5.96
C LEU A 417 14.00 -20.18 7.03
N ASP A 418 13.58 -21.45 6.95
CA ASP A 418 12.75 -22.07 7.99
C ASP A 418 13.41 -21.97 9.37
N ASN A 419 12.69 -21.38 10.33
CA ASN A 419 13.25 -21.06 11.63
C ASN A 419 13.66 -22.30 12.45
N ASP A 420 12.98 -23.44 12.26
CA ASP A 420 13.33 -24.69 12.95
C ASP A 420 14.58 -25.34 12.34
N LEU A 421 14.75 -25.26 11.02
CA LEU A 421 15.99 -25.63 10.33
C LEU A 421 17.15 -24.72 10.74
N GLN A 422 16.97 -23.40 10.74
CA GLN A 422 18.02 -22.43 11.11
C GLN A 422 18.57 -22.70 12.52
N LYS A 423 17.71 -23.06 13.48
CA LYS A 423 18.15 -23.52 14.81
C LYS A 423 19.07 -24.74 14.75
N LYS A 424 18.75 -25.74 13.93
CA LYS A 424 19.58 -26.95 13.76
C LYS A 424 20.90 -26.64 13.07
N VAL A 425 20.89 -25.79 12.05
CA VAL A 425 22.09 -25.31 11.34
C VAL A 425 23.00 -24.57 12.32
N PHE A 426 22.46 -23.62 13.09
CA PHE A 426 23.22 -22.87 14.09
C PHE A 426 23.82 -23.76 15.18
N ALA A 427 23.05 -24.72 15.72
CA ALA A 427 23.55 -25.67 16.71
C ALA A 427 24.68 -26.56 16.14
N THR A 428 24.55 -26.96 14.87
CA THR A 428 25.57 -27.74 14.15
C THR A 428 26.85 -26.93 13.93
N GLN A 429 26.72 -25.68 13.49
CA GLN A 429 27.85 -24.76 13.31
C GLN A 429 28.57 -24.47 14.63
N GLN A 430 27.85 -24.35 15.75
CA GLN A 430 28.49 -24.21 17.07
C GLN A 430 29.31 -25.45 17.47
N LYS A 431 28.85 -26.65 17.10
CA LYS A 431 29.53 -27.91 17.44
C LYS A 431 30.76 -28.20 16.56
N PHE A 432 30.71 -27.87 15.27
CA PHE A 432 31.73 -28.26 14.29
C PHE A 432 32.50 -27.07 13.68
N GLY A 433 32.12 -25.83 13.99
CA GLY A 433 32.68 -24.63 13.38
C GLY A 433 32.45 -24.61 11.87
N ARG A 434 33.48 -24.22 11.11
CA ARG A 434 33.46 -24.21 9.64
C ARG A 434 33.62 -25.61 9.01
N ASN A 435 33.87 -26.65 9.80
CA ASN A 435 34.19 -28.00 9.32
C ASN A 435 33.02 -28.98 9.59
N VAL A 436 31.82 -28.64 9.13
CA VAL A 436 30.65 -29.53 9.22
C VAL A 436 30.87 -30.75 8.30
N PRO A 437 30.76 -32.01 8.80
CA PRO A 437 30.89 -33.20 7.96
C PRO A 437 29.89 -33.20 6.80
N LEU A 438 30.31 -33.71 5.63
CA LEU A 438 29.49 -33.68 4.42
C LEU A 438 28.18 -34.45 4.61
N GLU A 439 28.21 -35.59 5.28
CA GLU A 439 27.01 -36.40 5.56
C GLU A 439 25.99 -35.61 6.38
N LEU A 440 26.45 -34.82 7.35
CA LEU A 440 25.58 -34.00 8.19
C LEU A 440 25.06 -32.77 7.44
N LYS A 441 25.89 -32.16 6.58
CA LYS A 441 25.43 -31.07 5.69
C LYS A 441 24.34 -31.59 4.74
N GLN A 442 24.51 -32.80 4.22
CA GLN A 442 23.52 -33.45 3.35
C GLN A 442 22.23 -33.78 4.12
N GLU A 443 22.32 -34.34 5.33
CA GLU A 443 21.16 -34.59 6.19
C GLU A 443 20.37 -33.30 6.42
N LEU A 444 21.03 -32.20 6.82
CA LEU A 444 20.37 -30.90 7.02
C LEU A 444 19.69 -30.39 5.74
N TYR A 445 20.33 -30.54 4.58
CA TYR A 445 19.80 -30.11 3.28
C TYR A 445 18.57 -30.92 2.83
N GLU A 446 18.55 -32.21 3.14
CA GLU A 446 17.42 -33.10 2.85
C GLU A 446 16.22 -32.83 3.77
N THR A 447 16.43 -32.22 4.94
CA THR A 447 15.35 -31.81 5.85
C THR A 447 14.73 -30.45 5.55
N MET A 448 15.23 -29.71 4.54
CA MET A 448 14.62 -28.43 4.14
C MET A 448 13.15 -28.65 3.72
N PRO A 449 12.20 -27.85 4.23
CA PRO A 449 10.83 -27.89 3.75
C PRO A 449 10.75 -27.57 2.25
N THR A 450 9.79 -28.19 1.58
CA THR A 450 9.54 -28.05 0.14
C THR A 450 8.03 -28.14 -0.09
N GLU A 451 7.47 -27.21 -0.87
CA GLU A 451 6.04 -27.13 -1.12
C GLU A 451 5.78 -26.40 -2.45
N LYS A 452 5.12 -27.08 -3.39
CA LYS A 452 4.64 -26.44 -4.63
C LYS A 452 3.46 -25.53 -4.31
N LEU A 453 3.37 -24.40 -4.99
CA LEU A 453 2.32 -23.39 -4.78
C LEU A 453 1.52 -23.15 -6.06
N GLN A 454 0.31 -22.65 -5.90
CA GLN A 454 -0.48 -22.12 -7.02
C GLN A 454 0.05 -20.73 -7.39
N ASN A 455 0.01 -20.41 -8.68
CA ASN A 455 0.11 -19.03 -9.12
C ASN A 455 -1.15 -18.27 -8.67
N VAL A 456 -1.00 -16.96 -8.50
CA VAL A 456 -2.06 -16.09 -7.98
C VAL A 456 -2.53 -15.19 -9.12
N LEU A 457 -3.82 -14.89 -9.14
CA LEU A 457 -4.41 -13.95 -10.06
C LEU A 457 -5.47 -13.16 -9.30
N PHE A 458 -5.35 -11.84 -9.31
CA PHE A 458 -6.37 -10.93 -8.80
C PHE A 458 -7.13 -10.32 -9.96
N GLU A 459 -8.43 -10.60 -10.02
CA GLU A 459 -9.39 -9.93 -10.90
C GLU A 459 -9.65 -8.52 -10.34
N ASN A 460 -9.55 -7.50 -11.19
CA ASN A 460 -9.86 -6.13 -10.82
C ASN A 460 -11.36 -5.88 -10.98
N GLU A 461 -12.08 -5.64 -9.88
CA GLU A 461 -13.52 -5.36 -9.90
C GLU A 461 -13.81 -3.84 -10.00
N GLY A 462 -12.80 -3.06 -10.36
CA GLY A 462 -12.79 -1.61 -10.40
C GLY A 462 -12.69 -0.97 -9.01
N LYS A 463 -12.44 0.34 -8.97
CA LYS A 463 -12.32 1.14 -7.72
C LYS A 463 -11.31 0.56 -6.71
N LEU A 464 -10.19 0.03 -7.20
CA LEU A 464 -9.14 -0.60 -6.39
C LEU A 464 -9.61 -1.83 -5.59
N ALA A 465 -10.73 -2.46 -5.98
CA ALA A 465 -11.18 -3.73 -5.41
C ALA A 465 -10.62 -4.89 -6.24
N PHE A 466 -9.98 -5.84 -5.56
CA PHE A 466 -9.34 -6.99 -6.19
C PHE A 466 -9.79 -8.29 -5.53
N ASN A 467 -10.03 -9.32 -6.33
CA ASN A 467 -10.42 -10.63 -5.84
C ASN A 467 -9.53 -11.74 -6.41
N GLU A 468 -9.03 -12.62 -5.55
CA GLU A 468 -8.22 -13.76 -6.00
C GLU A 468 -9.10 -14.80 -6.74
N LYS A 469 -8.79 -15.06 -8.01
CA LYS A 469 -9.59 -15.89 -8.92
C LYS A 469 -8.81 -16.95 -9.69
N ALA A 470 -7.51 -17.15 -9.45
CA ALA A 470 -6.65 -18.02 -10.26
C ALA A 470 -7.27 -19.40 -10.49
N LYS A 471 -7.76 -20.04 -9.44
CA LYS A 471 -8.38 -21.37 -9.55
C LYS A 471 -9.66 -21.37 -10.38
N ILE A 472 -10.50 -20.34 -10.26
CA ILE A 472 -11.76 -20.22 -11.00
C ILE A 472 -11.48 -19.92 -12.48
N TRP A 473 -10.43 -19.14 -12.75
CA TRP A 473 -9.99 -18.78 -14.09
C TRP A 473 -9.15 -19.86 -14.78
N GLY A 474 -8.85 -20.99 -14.13
CA GLY A 474 -8.13 -22.12 -14.76
C GLY A 474 -6.62 -22.13 -14.53
N LEU A 475 -6.09 -21.22 -13.70
CA LEU A 475 -4.66 -21.06 -13.38
C LEU A 475 -4.25 -21.73 -12.05
N GLY A 476 -5.06 -22.68 -11.55
CA GLY A 476 -4.88 -23.30 -10.23
C GLY A 476 -3.85 -24.44 -10.13
N ASP A 477 -2.91 -24.57 -11.07
CA ASP A 477 -1.87 -25.60 -11.02
C ASP A 477 -0.81 -25.31 -9.96
N PHE A 478 -0.32 -26.35 -9.30
CA PHE A 478 0.75 -26.24 -8.30
C PHE A 478 2.12 -26.48 -8.93
N SER A 479 3.06 -25.54 -8.81
CA SER A 479 4.43 -25.70 -9.29
C SER A 479 5.46 -24.85 -8.52
N TYR A 480 6.67 -24.80 -9.08
CA TYR A 480 7.72 -23.82 -8.76
C TYR A 480 7.86 -22.91 -9.98
N SER A 481 6.94 -21.95 -10.10
CA SER A 481 6.83 -21.05 -11.25
C SER A 481 7.75 -19.84 -11.04
N ASN A 482 8.52 -19.46 -12.06
CA ASN A 482 9.42 -18.31 -12.01
C ASN A 482 9.06 -17.29 -13.11
N GLY A 483 9.81 -17.22 -14.21
CA GLY A 483 9.55 -16.25 -15.27
C GLY A 483 8.23 -16.50 -16.01
N VAL A 484 7.58 -15.41 -16.41
CA VAL A 484 6.29 -15.42 -17.14
C VAL A 484 6.38 -14.52 -18.35
N ALA A 485 5.86 -14.96 -19.49
CA ALA A 485 5.64 -14.13 -20.68
C ALA A 485 4.14 -14.16 -21.05
N GLN A 486 3.61 -13.01 -21.44
CA GLN A 486 2.27 -12.85 -22.00
C GLN A 486 2.34 -12.41 -23.47
N GLY A 487 1.35 -12.83 -24.26
CA GLY A 487 1.11 -12.31 -25.59
C GLY A 487 -0.01 -13.05 -26.32
N ASP A 488 -0.53 -12.47 -27.40
CA ASP A 488 -1.55 -13.09 -28.27
C ASP A 488 -0.89 -14.16 -29.17
N LEU A 489 -0.70 -15.39 -28.67
CA LEU A 489 0.12 -16.42 -29.35
C LEU A 489 -0.62 -17.11 -30.50
N ASP A 490 -1.95 -17.04 -30.55
CA ASP A 490 -2.77 -17.56 -31.64
C ASP A 490 -3.50 -16.49 -32.48
N ASN A 491 -3.22 -15.21 -32.21
CA ASN A 491 -3.74 -14.03 -32.93
C ASN A 491 -5.28 -13.92 -32.88
N ASP A 492 -5.89 -14.29 -31.75
CA ASP A 492 -7.34 -14.22 -31.55
C ASP A 492 -7.79 -12.95 -30.79
N GLY A 493 -6.85 -12.23 -30.18
CA GLY A 493 -7.06 -10.93 -29.54
C GLY A 493 -7.29 -10.99 -28.04
N ASP A 494 -6.85 -12.06 -27.37
CA ASP A 494 -6.65 -12.10 -25.93
C ASP A 494 -5.23 -12.54 -25.57
N LEU A 495 -4.81 -12.26 -24.33
CA LEU A 495 -3.43 -12.49 -23.90
C LEU A 495 -3.26 -13.90 -23.34
N ASP A 496 -2.48 -14.75 -24.02
CA ASP A 496 -2.05 -16.05 -23.52
C ASP A 496 -0.91 -15.92 -22.51
N LEU A 497 -0.69 -16.98 -21.70
CA LEU A 497 0.37 -17.01 -20.68
C LEU A 497 1.32 -18.20 -20.86
N LEU A 498 2.62 -17.91 -20.81
CA LEU A 498 3.72 -18.88 -20.76
C LEU A 498 4.47 -18.78 -19.44
N VAL A 499 4.62 -19.89 -18.73
CA VAL A 499 5.23 -19.95 -17.40
C VAL A 499 6.41 -20.91 -17.39
N ASN A 500 7.60 -20.41 -17.04
CA ASN A 500 8.80 -21.22 -16.83
C ASN A 500 8.76 -21.87 -15.44
N ASN A 501 8.75 -23.21 -15.41
CA ASN A 501 8.67 -23.99 -14.17
C ASN A 501 9.98 -24.72 -13.88
N MET A 502 10.34 -24.75 -12.60
CA MET A 502 11.45 -25.56 -12.10
C MET A 502 11.02 -27.00 -11.81
N ASP A 503 11.82 -27.96 -12.28
CA ASP A 503 11.62 -29.41 -12.12
C ASP A 503 10.26 -29.96 -12.65
N GLU A 504 9.55 -29.18 -13.46
CA GLU A 504 8.30 -29.55 -14.11
C GLU A 504 8.20 -28.91 -15.51
N ASN A 505 7.34 -29.46 -16.38
CA ASN A 505 7.09 -28.87 -17.68
C ASN A 505 6.57 -27.43 -17.55
N ALA A 506 7.04 -26.54 -18.41
CA ALA A 506 6.49 -25.20 -18.59
C ALA A 506 4.98 -25.25 -18.83
N PHE A 507 4.27 -24.23 -18.37
CA PHE A 507 2.84 -24.11 -18.62
C PHE A 507 2.59 -23.17 -19.78
N LEU A 508 1.68 -23.58 -20.67
CA LEU A 508 1.06 -22.74 -21.68
C LEU A 508 -0.43 -22.70 -21.35
N TYR A 509 -0.95 -21.52 -21.09
CA TYR A 509 -2.36 -21.28 -20.87
C TYR A 509 -2.91 -20.51 -22.06
N LYS A 510 -3.87 -21.13 -22.75
CA LYS A 510 -4.69 -20.46 -23.73
C LYS A 510 -5.69 -19.58 -23.01
N ASN A 511 -5.81 -18.31 -23.39
CA ASN A 511 -6.90 -17.46 -22.97
C ASN A 511 -8.13 -17.70 -23.86
N LEU A 512 -9.31 -17.72 -23.25
CA LEU A 512 -10.58 -18.12 -23.87
C LEU A 512 -11.57 -16.96 -23.89
N THR A 513 -11.10 -15.74 -23.66
CA THR A 513 -11.94 -14.55 -23.57
C THR A 513 -12.59 -14.25 -24.92
N SER A 514 -11.80 -14.27 -25.99
CA SER A 514 -12.23 -14.14 -27.38
C SER A 514 -13.11 -15.33 -27.78
N ASP A 515 -12.68 -16.56 -27.47
CA ASP A 515 -13.43 -17.80 -27.76
C ASP A 515 -14.83 -17.82 -27.12
N ASN A 516 -14.96 -17.26 -25.92
CA ASN A 516 -16.22 -17.18 -25.18
C ASN A 516 -16.99 -15.88 -25.45
N SER A 517 -16.46 -14.97 -26.29
CA SER A 517 -17.04 -13.65 -26.55
C SER A 517 -17.32 -12.85 -25.26
N LYS A 518 -16.39 -12.87 -24.30
CA LYS A 518 -16.51 -12.20 -23.00
C LYS A 518 -16.27 -10.69 -23.07
N GLY A 519 -15.28 -10.27 -23.86
CA GLY A 519 -14.93 -8.86 -24.04
C GLY A 519 -14.43 -8.60 -25.45
N ASN A 520 -14.48 -7.34 -25.88
CA ASN A 520 -13.87 -6.89 -27.13
C ASN A 520 -12.47 -6.32 -26.86
N TYR A 521 -11.63 -6.22 -27.88
CA TYR A 521 -10.25 -5.72 -27.71
C TYR A 521 -9.85 -4.68 -28.76
N LEU A 522 -8.69 -4.05 -28.54
CA LEU A 522 -7.95 -3.28 -29.53
C LEU A 522 -6.45 -3.49 -29.32
N ASN A 523 -5.76 -4.02 -30.33
CA ASN A 523 -4.31 -4.17 -30.31
C ASN A 523 -3.64 -3.01 -31.07
N ILE A 524 -2.52 -2.52 -30.55
CA ILE A 524 -1.75 -1.43 -31.13
C ILE A 524 -0.33 -1.90 -31.44
N LYS A 525 0.00 -1.94 -32.73
CA LYS A 525 1.34 -2.21 -33.23
C LYS A 525 2.05 -0.90 -33.53
N THR A 526 3.34 -0.81 -33.22
CA THR A 526 4.11 0.42 -33.43
C THR A 526 5.39 0.16 -34.22
N ILE A 527 5.73 1.12 -35.09
CA ILE A 527 6.99 1.16 -35.83
C ILE A 527 7.71 2.46 -35.45
N GLY A 528 8.64 2.31 -34.50
CA GLY A 528 9.43 3.39 -33.91
C GLY A 528 10.62 3.87 -34.72
N ALA A 529 11.40 4.77 -34.12
CA ALA A 529 12.72 5.15 -34.61
C ALA A 529 13.77 4.09 -34.25
N THR A 530 13.62 3.50 -33.07
CA THR A 530 14.35 2.34 -32.56
C THR A 530 13.42 1.14 -32.51
N SER A 531 13.99 -0.05 -32.24
CA SER A 531 13.20 -1.27 -32.11
C SER A 531 12.37 -1.34 -30.84
N GLU A 532 12.75 -0.55 -29.83
CA GLU A 532 12.08 -0.39 -28.52
C GLU A 532 11.71 1.10 -28.35
N PRO A 533 10.51 1.52 -28.79
CA PRO A 533 10.18 2.95 -28.90
C PRO A 533 9.62 3.60 -27.64
N TYR A 534 9.19 2.81 -26.65
CA TYR A 534 8.58 3.27 -25.38
C TYR A 534 7.55 4.39 -25.56
N CYS A 535 6.65 4.23 -26.53
CA CYS A 535 5.62 5.24 -26.76
C CYS A 535 4.45 5.07 -25.78
N ASN A 536 3.79 6.20 -25.51
CA ASN A 536 2.59 6.26 -24.69
C ASN A 536 1.34 6.24 -25.58
N VAL A 537 0.38 5.38 -25.25
CA VAL A 537 -0.89 5.28 -25.97
C VAL A 537 -2.05 5.56 -25.01
N GLU A 538 -2.92 6.50 -25.40
CA GLU A 538 -4.17 6.82 -24.69
C GLU A 538 -5.34 6.55 -25.63
N ILE A 539 -6.30 5.73 -25.19
CA ILE A 539 -7.56 5.50 -25.90
C ILE A 539 -8.71 6.19 -25.18
N LYS A 540 -9.69 6.68 -25.93
CA LYS A 540 -10.92 7.30 -25.41
C LYS A 540 -12.14 6.70 -26.06
N TYR A 541 -13.10 6.28 -25.25
CA TYR A 541 -14.32 5.64 -25.69
C TYR A 541 -15.39 5.79 -24.60
N ALA A 542 -16.66 5.96 -24.97
CA ALA A 542 -17.78 5.99 -24.04
C ALA A 542 -17.65 6.95 -22.81
N GLY A 543 -16.84 8.01 -22.94
CA GLY A 543 -16.55 8.94 -21.84
C GLY A 543 -15.47 8.47 -20.85
N LYS A 544 -14.87 7.30 -21.09
CA LYS A 544 -13.72 6.73 -20.36
C LYS A 544 -12.42 6.94 -21.13
N SER A 545 -11.30 6.65 -20.46
CA SER A 545 -9.97 6.58 -21.06
C SER A 545 -9.17 5.43 -20.45
N GLN A 546 -8.33 4.80 -21.26
CA GLN A 546 -7.28 3.89 -20.79
C GLN A 546 -5.92 4.37 -21.31
N PHE A 547 -4.88 4.06 -20.57
CA PHE A 547 -3.50 4.46 -20.85
C PHE A 547 -2.57 3.25 -20.76
N ALA A 548 -1.62 3.14 -21.69
CA ALA A 548 -0.54 2.17 -21.61
C ALA A 548 0.75 2.72 -22.22
N GLU A 549 1.87 2.38 -21.59
CA GLU A 549 3.23 2.61 -22.10
C GLU A 549 3.78 1.31 -22.71
N GLN A 550 4.37 1.40 -23.89
CA GLN A 550 4.96 0.24 -24.56
C GLN A 550 6.28 -0.18 -23.90
N LYS A 551 6.31 -1.37 -23.29
CA LYS A 551 7.52 -1.92 -22.67
C LYS A 551 7.50 -3.43 -22.62
N ARG A 552 8.66 -4.04 -22.89
CA ARG A 552 8.81 -5.49 -22.97
C ARG A 552 9.36 -6.13 -21.70
N VAL A 553 10.22 -5.41 -20.98
CA VAL A 553 10.88 -5.91 -19.78
C VAL A 553 10.05 -5.47 -18.57
N ARG A 554 9.22 -6.41 -18.11
CA ARG A 554 8.36 -6.32 -16.93
C ARG A 554 8.14 -7.71 -16.34
N GLY A 555 7.78 -7.78 -15.06
CA GLY A 555 7.71 -9.01 -14.28
C GLY A 555 9.09 -9.46 -13.77
N TYR A 556 9.46 -10.70 -14.03
CA TYR A 556 10.70 -11.30 -13.53
C TYR A 556 11.43 -12.11 -14.60
N MET A 557 12.67 -11.68 -14.92
CA MET A 557 13.60 -12.33 -15.88
C MET A 557 13.05 -12.55 -17.31
N SER A 558 11.88 -12.02 -17.63
CA SER A 558 11.15 -12.35 -18.86
C SER A 558 11.00 -11.15 -19.81
N SER A 559 10.64 -11.47 -21.05
CA SER A 559 10.37 -10.50 -22.12
C SER A 559 8.97 -10.75 -22.68
N GLN A 560 8.10 -9.75 -22.59
CA GLN A 560 6.72 -9.85 -23.08
C GLN A 560 6.65 -9.68 -24.61
N GLU A 561 5.45 -9.75 -25.18
CA GLU A 561 5.24 -9.16 -26.49
C GLU A 561 5.43 -7.63 -26.46
N ASN A 562 5.45 -7.00 -27.62
CA ASN A 562 5.64 -5.54 -27.74
C ASN A 562 4.48 -4.83 -28.40
N GLU A 563 3.44 -5.56 -28.79
CA GLU A 563 2.16 -4.92 -29.11
C GLU A 563 1.45 -4.54 -27.81
N LEU A 564 0.69 -3.44 -27.85
CA LEU A 564 -0.11 -3.00 -26.71
C LEU A 564 -1.53 -3.55 -26.86
N HIS A 565 -2.07 -4.09 -25.78
CA HIS A 565 -3.40 -4.66 -25.72
C HIS A 565 -4.32 -3.78 -24.86
N PHE A 566 -5.57 -3.60 -25.30
CA PHE A 566 -6.62 -2.91 -24.56
C PHE A 566 -7.90 -3.72 -24.63
N GLY A 567 -8.42 -4.20 -23.50
CA GLY A 567 -9.78 -4.69 -23.43
C GLY A 567 -10.79 -3.54 -23.43
N LEU A 568 -11.95 -3.79 -24.03
CA LEU A 568 -12.98 -2.79 -24.30
C LEU A 568 -14.35 -3.19 -23.74
N GLY A 569 -14.43 -4.31 -23.01
CA GLY A 569 -15.68 -4.85 -22.49
C GLY A 569 -16.69 -5.04 -23.62
N GLU A 570 -17.90 -4.49 -23.46
CA GLU A 570 -18.95 -4.55 -24.49
C GLU A 570 -18.82 -3.48 -25.58
N ASN A 571 -17.81 -2.58 -25.51
CA ASN A 571 -17.70 -1.46 -26.43
C ASN A 571 -17.20 -1.92 -27.81
N LEU A 572 -17.97 -1.60 -28.85
CA LEU A 572 -17.65 -1.99 -30.23
C LEU A 572 -16.76 -0.97 -30.97
N LYS A 573 -16.35 0.11 -30.31
CA LYS A 573 -15.70 1.23 -30.97
C LYS A 573 -14.93 2.12 -29.99
N VAL A 574 -13.74 2.54 -30.42
CA VAL A 574 -12.92 3.56 -29.78
C VAL A 574 -13.05 4.90 -30.52
N ASP A 575 -13.35 5.97 -29.80
CA ASP A 575 -13.58 7.29 -30.38
C ASP A 575 -12.26 7.93 -30.84
N THR A 576 -11.21 7.82 -30.03
CA THR A 576 -9.87 8.35 -30.33
C THR A 576 -8.80 7.41 -29.81
N VAL A 577 -7.78 7.14 -30.62
CA VAL A 577 -6.51 6.54 -30.20
C VAL A 577 -5.43 7.59 -30.41
N SER A 578 -4.71 7.95 -29.35
CA SER A 578 -3.61 8.92 -29.37
C SER A 578 -2.31 8.24 -29.00
N ILE A 579 -1.30 8.37 -29.86
CA ILE A 579 0.07 7.93 -29.56
C ILE A 579 0.96 9.15 -29.36
N THR A 580 1.82 9.07 -28.34
CA THR A 580 2.88 10.05 -28.05
C THR A 580 4.21 9.32 -28.00
N TRP A 581 5.12 9.70 -28.89
CA TRP A 581 6.49 9.17 -28.93
C TRP A 581 7.40 9.98 -27.99
N LEU A 582 8.48 9.39 -27.48
CA LEU A 582 9.42 10.05 -26.56
C LEU A 582 9.97 11.40 -27.07
N ASN A 583 10.16 11.53 -28.39
CA ASN A 583 10.59 12.80 -28.99
C ASN A 583 9.50 13.90 -29.05
N GLY A 584 8.33 13.67 -28.44
CA GLY A 584 7.19 14.56 -28.36
C GLY A 584 6.36 14.65 -29.66
N LYS A 585 6.62 13.80 -30.65
CA LYS A 585 5.71 13.66 -31.80
C LYS A 585 4.45 12.92 -31.36
N THR A 586 3.33 13.26 -31.98
CA THR A 586 2.06 12.57 -31.74
C THR A 586 1.36 12.22 -33.05
N GLU A 587 0.52 11.20 -32.99
CA GLU A 587 -0.40 10.81 -34.06
C GLU A 587 -1.75 10.43 -33.43
N GLN A 588 -2.84 10.69 -34.16
CA GLN A 588 -4.19 10.37 -33.71
C GLN A 588 -5.00 9.78 -34.84
N ILE A 589 -5.78 8.76 -34.50
CA ILE A 589 -6.83 8.22 -35.36
C ILE A 589 -8.15 8.22 -34.59
N PHE A 590 -9.26 8.27 -35.34
CA PHE A 590 -10.59 8.40 -34.78
C PHE A 590 -11.49 7.29 -35.25
N ASN A 591 -12.48 6.93 -34.44
CA ASN A 591 -13.55 6.00 -34.79
C ASN A 591 -13.03 4.60 -35.18
N VAL A 592 -12.15 4.04 -34.37
CA VAL A 592 -11.57 2.70 -34.57
C VAL A 592 -12.57 1.64 -34.12
N ALA A 593 -12.75 0.58 -34.91
CA ALA A 593 -13.63 -0.54 -34.53
C ALA A 593 -12.93 -1.43 -33.51
N ALA A 594 -13.70 -2.00 -32.57
CA ALA A 594 -13.18 -3.04 -31.69
C ALA A 594 -12.86 -4.34 -32.47
N ASN A 595 -12.11 -5.23 -31.83
CA ASN A 595 -11.58 -6.48 -32.35
C ASN A 595 -10.72 -6.26 -33.61
N THR A 596 -9.82 -5.28 -33.52
CA THR A 596 -8.88 -4.94 -34.60
C THR A 596 -7.50 -4.67 -34.05
N THR A 597 -6.49 -4.83 -34.91
CA THR A 597 -5.12 -4.35 -34.68
C THR A 597 -4.87 -3.12 -35.53
N VAL A 598 -4.32 -2.06 -34.95
CA VAL A 598 -3.94 -0.85 -35.67
C VAL A 598 -2.45 -0.56 -35.57
N GLU A 599 -1.85 -0.23 -36.70
CA GLU A 599 -0.42 0.09 -36.79
C GLU A 599 -0.19 1.61 -36.79
N PHE A 600 0.76 2.06 -35.97
CA PHE A 600 1.29 3.42 -35.97
C PHE A 600 2.75 3.45 -36.40
N ASN A 601 3.12 4.48 -37.17
CA ASN A 601 4.49 4.65 -37.64
C ASN A 601 4.98 6.05 -37.32
N ILE A 602 6.11 6.17 -36.62
CA ILE A 602 6.66 7.47 -36.19
C ILE A 602 6.91 8.45 -37.36
N LYS A 603 7.01 7.95 -38.59
CA LYS A 603 7.13 8.77 -39.82
C LYS A 603 5.86 9.57 -40.13
N ASN A 604 4.69 9.11 -39.68
CA ASN A 604 3.41 9.80 -39.84
C ASN A 604 3.16 10.81 -38.71
N ALA A 605 3.83 10.62 -37.57
CA ALA A 605 3.66 11.47 -36.40
C ALA A 605 4.21 12.89 -36.62
N ILE A 606 3.44 13.87 -36.16
CA ILE A 606 3.77 15.29 -36.25
C ILE A 606 4.22 15.82 -34.89
N ARG A 607 5.14 16.78 -34.87
CA ARG A 607 5.53 17.42 -33.61
C ARG A 607 4.41 18.35 -33.17
N THR A 608 3.76 18.01 -32.07
CA THR A 608 2.67 18.79 -31.52
C THR A 608 3.18 19.51 -30.29
N VAL A 609 2.96 20.83 -30.22
CA VAL A 609 3.22 21.56 -28.97
C VAL A 609 2.05 21.26 -28.06
N ASN A 610 2.17 20.22 -27.23
CA ASN A 610 1.22 20.01 -26.14
C ASN A 610 1.27 21.24 -25.23
N LYS A 611 0.23 22.06 -25.30
CA LYS A 611 -0.03 23.04 -24.25
C LYS A 611 -0.57 22.24 -23.09
N ASN A 612 0.31 21.77 -22.20
CA ASN A 612 -0.13 21.23 -20.92
C ASN A 612 -1.05 22.30 -20.30
N LYS A 613 -2.31 21.93 -20.08
CA LYS A 613 -3.21 22.78 -19.32
C LYS A 613 -2.60 22.87 -17.93
N THR A 614 -2.12 24.04 -17.56
CA THR A 614 -1.70 24.29 -16.18
C THR A 614 -2.93 24.11 -15.30
N ILE A 615 -2.96 23.03 -14.54
CA ILE A 615 -3.94 22.83 -13.48
C ILE A 615 -3.55 23.83 -12.38
N VAL A 616 -4.49 24.70 -12.02
CA VAL A 616 -4.32 25.58 -10.85
C VAL A 616 -4.92 24.80 -9.68
N PRO A 617 -4.10 24.32 -8.73
CA PRO A 617 -4.60 23.52 -7.62
C PRO A 617 -5.48 24.36 -6.70
N VAL A 618 -6.39 23.71 -5.96
CA VAL A 618 -7.23 24.34 -4.93
C VAL A 618 -6.38 24.94 -3.81
N PHE A 619 -5.32 24.23 -3.41
CA PHE A 619 -4.42 24.59 -2.32
C PHE A 619 -3.03 24.95 -2.85
N GLU A 620 -2.50 26.07 -2.38
CA GLU A 620 -1.12 26.48 -2.62
C GLU A 620 -0.35 26.50 -1.29
N SER A 621 0.71 25.70 -1.19
CA SER A 621 1.55 25.65 0.01
C SER A 621 2.26 26.98 0.24
N ILE A 622 2.23 27.45 1.49
CA ILE A 622 3.00 28.60 1.95
C ILE A 622 3.94 28.18 3.07
N ASN A 623 5.12 28.81 3.13
CA ASN A 623 6.05 28.56 4.23
C ASN A 623 5.47 29.17 5.52
N PRO A 624 5.17 28.37 6.57
CA PRO A 624 4.54 28.88 7.79
C PRO A 624 5.40 29.94 8.50
N LYS A 625 6.74 29.84 8.39
CA LYS A 625 7.65 30.85 8.96
C LYS A 625 7.51 32.22 8.29
N SER A 626 7.10 32.27 7.03
CA SER A 626 6.93 33.54 6.29
C SER A 626 5.79 34.39 6.83
N ILE A 627 4.81 33.76 7.49
CA ILE A 627 3.68 34.40 8.17
C ILE A 627 3.82 34.37 9.70
N GLY A 628 5.01 34.04 10.23
CA GLY A 628 5.28 34.08 11.67
C GLY A 628 4.91 32.81 12.46
N LEU A 629 4.42 31.76 11.80
CA LEU A 629 4.09 30.47 12.42
C LEU A 629 5.32 29.55 12.49
N ASP A 630 6.33 29.94 13.28
CA ASP A 630 7.55 29.14 13.48
C ASP A 630 7.38 28.11 14.63
N TYR A 631 6.64 27.04 14.34
CA TYR A 631 6.41 25.90 15.24
C TYR A 631 7.01 24.62 14.64
N THR A 632 7.62 23.82 15.50
CA THR A 632 8.07 22.45 15.21
C THR A 632 7.74 21.60 16.42
N HIS A 633 6.91 20.58 16.25
CA HIS A 633 6.68 19.59 17.28
C HIS A 633 7.96 18.78 17.50
N ARG A 634 8.29 18.44 18.74
CA ARG A 634 9.41 17.58 19.06
C ARG A 634 8.94 16.52 20.02
N GLU A 635 8.70 15.33 19.51
CA GLU A 635 8.24 14.24 20.36
C GLU A 635 9.30 13.87 21.41
N ASN A 636 8.85 13.40 22.56
CA ASN A 636 9.73 12.85 23.58
C ASN A 636 10.37 11.53 23.10
N ASN A 637 11.44 11.08 23.77
CA ASN A 637 12.02 9.77 23.48
C ASN A 637 11.46 8.71 24.43
N PHE A 638 10.21 8.30 24.19
CA PHE A 638 9.56 7.21 24.91
C PHE A 638 9.29 5.99 24.03
N ASN A 639 9.35 4.80 24.63
CA ASN A 639 9.16 3.53 23.93
C ASN A 639 8.14 2.64 24.65
N ASP A 640 6.87 2.75 24.25
CA ASP A 640 5.74 1.96 24.74
C ASP A 640 5.98 0.45 24.64
N PHE A 641 6.63 0.00 23.56
CA PHE A 641 6.91 -1.41 23.32
C PHE A 641 7.88 -2.03 24.33
N SER A 642 8.55 -1.22 25.15
CA SER A 642 9.41 -1.73 26.23
C SER A 642 8.63 -2.28 27.42
N SER A 643 7.44 -1.74 27.68
CA SER A 643 6.50 -2.23 28.70
C SER A 643 5.43 -3.15 28.12
N GLU A 644 4.94 -2.85 26.92
CA GLU A 644 3.84 -3.56 26.27
C GLU A 644 4.27 -4.01 24.87
N ILE A 645 5.06 -5.09 24.80
CA ILE A 645 5.76 -5.54 23.57
C ILE A 645 4.80 -5.78 22.39
N LEU A 646 3.60 -6.29 22.66
CA LEU A 646 2.62 -6.67 21.64
C LEU A 646 1.54 -5.60 21.37
N LEU A 647 1.78 -4.33 21.72
CA LEU A 647 0.92 -3.22 21.31
C LEU A 647 0.72 -3.17 19.77
N PRO A 648 -0.46 -2.74 19.29
CA PRO A 648 -0.66 -2.52 17.86
C PRO A 648 0.16 -1.34 17.34
N TYR A 649 0.23 -0.25 18.11
CA TYR A 649 1.03 0.96 17.85
C TYR A 649 1.20 1.76 19.16
N LYS A 650 2.13 2.71 19.18
CA LYS A 650 2.43 3.55 20.34
C LYS A 650 1.20 4.30 20.82
N GLN A 651 1.06 4.41 22.14
CA GLN A 651 -0.04 5.13 22.78
C GLN A 651 0.38 6.53 23.26
N SER A 652 1.63 6.93 22.97
CA SER A 652 2.26 8.13 23.51
C SER A 652 2.49 9.26 22.48
N THR A 653 2.00 9.15 21.24
CA THR A 653 2.37 10.06 20.13
C THR A 653 1.15 10.58 19.34
N PHE A 654 0.08 10.97 20.04
CA PHE A 654 -1.16 11.45 19.40
C PHE A 654 -1.18 12.94 19.08
N GLY A 655 -0.42 13.75 19.82
CA GLY A 655 -0.30 15.18 19.57
C GLY A 655 0.63 15.50 18.39
N PRO A 656 0.73 16.77 17.98
CA PRO A 656 0.11 17.94 18.63
C PRO A 656 -1.27 18.32 18.09
N PHE A 657 -2.06 18.99 18.93
CA PHE A 657 -3.36 19.57 18.59
C PHE A 657 -3.29 21.10 18.50
N ILE A 658 -4.27 21.70 17.82
CA ILE A 658 -4.39 23.13 17.60
C ILE A 658 -5.81 23.62 17.89
N SER A 659 -5.93 24.74 18.60
CA SER A 659 -7.20 25.43 18.85
C SER A 659 -7.08 26.92 18.51
N LYS A 660 -8.21 27.58 18.29
CA LYS A 660 -8.27 28.98 17.82
C LYS A 660 -9.33 29.80 18.56
N GLY A 661 -9.05 31.09 18.78
CA GLY A 661 -9.96 32.04 19.43
C GLY A 661 -9.34 33.44 19.54
N ASP A 662 -10.14 34.48 19.75
CA ASP A 662 -9.64 35.87 19.97
C ASP A 662 -9.23 36.05 21.44
N LEU A 663 -7.98 35.69 21.76
CA LEU A 663 -7.50 35.59 23.14
C LEU A 663 -7.04 36.95 23.70
N ASN A 664 -6.98 37.99 22.87
CA ASN A 664 -6.56 39.34 23.27
C ASN A 664 -7.64 40.42 23.05
N GLY A 665 -8.80 40.04 22.51
CA GLY A 665 -9.96 40.90 22.28
C GLY A 665 -9.77 41.91 21.14
N ASP A 666 -8.89 41.67 20.18
CA ASP A 666 -8.60 42.58 19.07
C ASP A 666 -9.42 42.31 17.79
N GLY A 667 -10.24 41.26 17.82
CA GLY A 667 -11.10 40.81 16.72
C GLY A 667 -10.39 39.94 15.69
N LEU A 668 -9.12 39.58 15.90
CA LEU A 668 -8.37 38.63 15.07
C LEU A 668 -8.29 37.26 15.75
N VAL A 669 -8.22 36.20 14.95
CA VAL A 669 -8.20 34.83 15.48
C VAL A 669 -6.76 34.42 15.82
N ASP A 670 -6.50 34.20 17.11
CA ASP A 670 -5.25 33.69 17.66
C ASP A 670 -5.24 32.16 17.70
N LEU A 671 -4.04 31.57 17.84
CA LEU A 671 -3.85 30.12 17.85
C LEU A 671 -3.14 29.65 19.12
N PHE A 672 -3.62 28.56 19.71
CA PHE A 672 -2.92 27.77 20.71
C PHE A 672 -2.50 26.44 20.09
N ILE A 673 -1.22 26.08 20.24
CA ILE A 673 -0.67 24.82 19.74
C ILE A 673 -0.03 24.07 20.90
N GLY A 674 -0.55 22.89 21.22
CA GLY A 674 -0.06 22.03 22.29
C GLY A 674 1.38 21.56 22.07
N GLY A 675 2.09 21.24 23.14
CA GLY A 675 3.41 20.62 23.11
C GLY A 675 3.39 19.20 23.69
N SER A 676 4.31 18.36 23.20
CA SER A 676 4.62 17.07 23.83
C SER A 676 5.27 17.24 25.20
N SER A 677 5.42 16.14 25.93
CA SER A 677 6.14 16.12 27.19
C SER A 677 7.57 16.64 27.03
N ASN A 678 7.87 17.68 27.80
CA ASN A 678 9.08 18.50 27.82
C ASN A 678 9.16 19.60 26.74
N GLN A 679 8.06 19.86 26.02
CA GLN A 679 7.87 21.01 25.13
C GLN A 679 6.68 21.85 25.63
N PRO A 680 6.83 23.16 25.89
CA PRO A 680 5.70 24.00 26.25
C PRO A 680 4.80 24.27 25.04
N ALA A 681 3.50 24.42 25.27
CA ALA A 681 2.55 24.96 24.31
C ALA A 681 2.96 26.35 23.81
N TYR A 682 2.65 26.65 22.54
CA TYR A 682 2.91 27.95 21.92
C TYR A 682 1.61 28.68 21.65
N LEU A 683 1.65 30.00 21.88
CA LEU A 683 0.57 30.90 21.54
C LEU A 683 0.99 31.79 20.37
N TYR A 684 0.11 31.98 19.40
CA TYR A 684 0.34 32.81 18.23
C TYR A 684 -0.76 33.85 18.12
N PHE A 685 -0.42 35.10 18.45
CA PHE A 685 -1.34 36.22 18.27
C PHE A 685 -1.37 36.65 16.81
N GLN A 686 -2.55 36.74 16.21
CA GLN A 686 -2.67 37.25 14.84
C GLN A 686 -2.41 38.76 14.82
N THR A 687 -1.77 39.23 13.76
CA THR A 687 -1.58 40.64 13.46
C THR A 687 -1.88 40.88 11.99
N LEU A 688 -1.99 42.14 11.58
CA LEU A 688 -2.22 42.51 10.17
C LEU A 688 -1.18 41.92 9.18
N ASN A 689 0.03 41.60 9.65
CA ASN A 689 1.14 41.16 8.79
C ASN A 689 1.59 39.71 9.03
N GLY A 690 0.90 38.95 9.89
CA GLY A 690 1.33 37.61 10.29
C GLY A 690 1.06 37.33 11.76
N TYR A 691 1.57 36.22 12.26
CA TYR A 691 1.42 35.77 13.63
C TYR A 691 2.64 36.11 14.48
N LYS A 692 2.38 36.49 15.73
CA LYS A 692 3.41 36.76 16.73
C LYS A 692 3.37 35.68 17.82
N LYS A 693 4.43 34.90 17.88
CA LYS A 693 4.64 33.88 18.91
C LYS A 693 4.83 34.49 20.30
N GLU A 694 4.14 33.93 21.29
CA GLU A 694 4.38 34.11 22.73
C GLU A 694 4.39 32.75 23.43
N ILE A 695 5.19 32.63 24.50
CA ILE A 695 5.18 31.45 25.39
C ILE A 695 4.96 31.98 26.81
N PRO A 696 3.70 31.99 27.30
CA PRO A 696 3.39 32.31 28.68
C PRO A 696 4.23 31.52 29.68
N LYS A 697 4.63 32.17 30.78
CA LYS A 697 5.46 31.54 31.83
C LYS A 697 4.78 30.30 32.44
N VAL A 698 3.45 30.29 32.50
CA VAL A 698 2.67 29.15 32.98
C VAL A 698 2.83 27.91 32.10
N PHE A 699 2.92 28.08 30.77
CA PHE A 699 3.15 26.96 29.84
C PHE A 699 4.58 26.42 29.97
N GLU A 700 5.57 27.28 30.18
CA GLU A 700 6.96 26.86 30.47
C GLU A 700 7.09 26.06 31.77
N ILE A 701 6.28 26.39 32.79
CA ILE A 701 6.24 25.64 34.05
C ILE A 701 5.61 24.26 33.83
N ASP A 702 4.57 24.19 33.01
CA ASP A 702 3.80 22.97 32.72
C ASP A 702 4.35 22.17 31.53
N LYS A 703 5.50 22.52 30.97
CA LYS A 703 6.04 21.84 29.79
C LYS A 703 6.26 20.33 29.93
N SER A 704 6.27 19.78 31.15
CA SER A 704 6.46 18.33 31.36
C SER A 704 5.19 17.51 31.10
N PHE A 705 4.04 18.18 30.98
CA PHE A 705 2.79 17.54 30.56
C PHE A 705 2.81 17.30 29.05
N GLU A 706 2.06 16.29 28.62
CA GLU A 706 1.78 16.03 27.21
C GLU A 706 0.42 16.67 26.89
N ASP A 707 0.41 17.68 26.02
CA ASP A 707 -0.80 18.39 25.63
C ASP A 707 -1.56 17.61 24.55
N MET A 708 -2.79 17.18 24.87
CA MET A 708 -3.72 16.56 23.93
C MET A 708 -4.66 17.63 23.35
N GLU A 709 -5.95 17.33 23.14
CA GLU A 709 -6.91 18.34 22.68
C GLU A 709 -7.05 19.50 23.67
N SER A 710 -7.46 20.65 23.13
CA SER A 710 -7.70 21.87 23.89
C SER A 710 -8.90 22.60 23.33
N ILE A 711 -9.63 23.30 24.20
CA ILE A 711 -10.77 24.14 23.81
C ILE A 711 -10.62 25.54 24.40
N ILE A 712 -11.12 26.53 23.66
CA ILE A 712 -11.06 27.96 24.00
C ILE A 712 -12.49 28.46 24.17
N PHE A 713 -12.85 28.86 25.39
CA PHE A 713 -14.19 29.35 25.76
C PHE A 713 -14.12 30.22 27.01
N ASP A 714 -15.19 30.97 27.32
CA ASP A 714 -15.31 31.79 28.54
C ASP A 714 -15.74 30.89 29.71
N PHE A 715 -14.79 30.51 30.57
CA PHE A 715 -15.04 29.51 31.61
C PHE A 715 -15.63 30.11 32.89
N ASP A 716 -15.28 31.35 33.24
CA ASP A 716 -15.77 32.01 34.46
C ASP A 716 -16.78 33.14 34.21
N ASN A 717 -17.30 33.22 32.97
CA ASN A 717 -18.31 34.17 32.51
C ASN A 717 -17.88 35.64 32.64
N ASP A 718 -16.59 35.93 32.50
CA ASP A 718 -16.05 37.28 32.60
C ASP A 718 -15.92 38.01 31.24
N ASN A 719 -16.30 37.34 30.15
CA ASN A 719 -16.21 37.74 28.73
C ASN A 719 -14.80 37.75 28.15
N ASP A 720 -13.83 37.14 28.82
CA ASP A 720 -12.58 36.76 28.19
C ASP A 720 -12.51 35.26 27.89
N LEU A 721 -11.71 34.91 26.87
CA LEU A 721 -11.58 33.50 26.45
C LEU A 721 -10.43 32.84 27.19
N ASP A 722 -10.74 31.77 27.89
CA ASP A 722 -9.84 30.89 28.62
C ASP A 722 -9.40 29.70 27.78
N ILE A 723 -8.44 28.91 28.30
CA ILE A 723 -7.96 27.70 27.63
C ILE A 723 -8.05 26.50 28.57
N TYR A 724 -8.81 25.48 28.18
CA TYR A 724 -8.77 24.15 28.79
C TYR A 724 -7.87 23.23 27.96
N VAL A 725 -6.96 22.52 28.60
CA VAL A 725 -6.01 21.60 27.95
C VAL A 725 -6.09 20.23 28.62
N VAL A 726 -6.40 19.22 27.80
CA VAL A 726 -6.38 17.82 28.22
C VAL A 726 -4.94 17.32 28.29
N SER A 727 -4.64 16.53 29.32
CA SER A 727 -3.32 15.90 29.48
C SER A 727 -3.39 14.40 29.22
N GLY A 728 -2.51 13.88 28.37
CA GLY A 728 -2.51 12.46 27.98
C GLY A 728 -1.13 11.82 27.96
N GLY A 729 -1.01 10.70 27.23
CA GLY A 729 0.26 9.99 26.99
C GLY A 729 0.27 8.56 27.55
N ASN A 730 1.46 7.95 27.59
CA ASN A 730 1.66 6.60 28.14
C ASN A 730 3.01 6.46 28.91
N GLU A 731 3.71 7.57 29.10
CA GLU A 731 5.06 7.65 29.69
C GLU A 731 5.06 7.45 31.20
N TYR A 732 3.96 7.81 31.84
CA TYR A 732 3.82 7.80 33.29
C TYR A 732 2.87 6.70 33.77
N THR A 733 3.03 6.27 35.01
CA THR A 733 2.14 5.30 35.63
C THR A 733 0.75 5.89 35.89
N GLU A 734 -0.24 5.01 36.00
CA GLU A 734 -1.62 5.35 36.37
C GLU A 734 -1.70 6.34 37.56
N ASN A 735 -2.55 7.36 37.43
CA ASN A 735 -2.78 8.45 38.40
C ASN A 735 -1.56 9.37 38.66
N SER A 736 -0.56 9.39 37.76
CA SER A 736 0.49 10.42 37.77
C SER A 736 -0.11 11.82 37.67
N SER A 737 0.44 12.79 38.41
CA SER A 737 0.01 14.20 38.34
C SER A 737 0.23 14.85 36.97
N PHE A 738 1.01 14.22 36.08
CA PHE A 738 1.22 14.68 34.71
C PHE A 738 0.05 14.34 33.77
N TYR A 739 -0.90 13.53 34.22
CA TYR A 739 -2.19 13.28 33.54
C TYR A 739 -3.30 14.18 34.09
N GLN A 740 -2.95 15.26 34.78
CA GLN A 740 -3.91 16.23 35.28
C GLN A 740 -4.22 17.25 34.17
N ASP A 741 -5.49 17.42 33.83
CA ASP A 741 -5.95 18.48 32.93
C ASP A 741 -5.73 19.87 33.54
N ARG A 742 -5.70 20.89 32.68
CA ARG A 742 -5.26 22.24 33.04
C ARG A 742 -6.20 23.29 32.46
N ILE A 743 -6.62 24.24 33.30
CA ILE A 743 -7.29 25.48 32.89
C ILE A 743 -6.33 26.64 33.04
N TYR A 744 -6.25 27.46 32.00
CA TYR A 744 -5.51 28.71 31.98
C TYR A 744 -6.50 29.87 31.84
N LEU A 745 -6.68 30.59 32.95
CA LEU A 745 -7.53 31.76 33.06
C LEU A 745 -6.86 32.97 32.42
N ASN A 746 -7.53 33.62 31.48
CA ASN A 746 -7.07 34.80 30.77
C ASN A 746 -7.37 36.07 31.60
N ASN A 747 -7.05 37.23 31.05
CA ASN A 747 -7.36 38.53 31.64
C ASN A 747 -7.85 39.53 30.58
N GLY A 748 -8.36 39.02 29.47
CA GLY A 748 -8.78 39.75 28.27
C GLY A 748 -7.65 40.35 27.44
N HIS A 749 -6.38 40.10 27.78
CA HIS A 749 -5.22 40.67 27.07
C HIS A 749 -4.17 39.62 26.72
N GLY A 750 -4.55 38.34 26.66
CA GLY A 750 -3.67 37.23 26.36
C GLY A 750 -2.61 37.01 27.43
N LYS A 751 -2.96 37.18 28.72
CA LYS A 751 -2.07 36.90 29.86
C LYS A 751 -2.73 35.91 30.81
N PHE A 752 -2.18 34.69 30.79
CA PHE A 752 -2.78 33.56 31.45
C PHE A 752 -2.23 33.29 32.86
N THR A 753 -3.11 32.83 33.75
CA THR A 753 -2.80 32.24 35.04
C THR A 753 -3.42 30.85 35.16
N LYS A 754 -2.75 29.93 35.85
CA LYS A 754 -3.26 28.55 35.99
C LYS A 754 -4.33 28.47 37.09
N SER A 755 -5.49 27.90 36.78
CA SER A 755 -6.53 27.59 37.78
C SER A 755 -6.02 26.57 38.81
N LYS A 756 -6.59 26.62 40.02
CA LYS A 756 -6.29 25.69 41.12
C LYS A 756 -7.50 24.85 41.50
N ASP A 757 -8.39 24.63 40.55
CA ASP A 757 -9.60 23.84 40.74
C ASP A 757 -9.27 22.45 41.34
N ALA A 758 -10.02 22.07 42.38
CA ALA A 758 -9.78 20.85 43.11
C ALA A 758 -10.24 19.59 42.36
N ALA A 759 -11.25 19.71 41.50
CA ALA A 759 -11.78 18.59 40.71
C ALA A 759 -10.70 18.06 39.76
N LEU A 760 -9.97 18.95 39.09
CA LEU A 760 -8.86 18.59 38.21
C LEU A 760 -7.75 17.86 38.98
N VAL A 761 -7.35 18.37 40.16
CA VAL A 761 -6.27 17.76 40.98
C VAL A 761 -6.64 16.34 41.44
N SER A 762 -7.92 16.09 41.70
CA SER A 762 -8.39 14.80 42.19
C SER A 762 -8.53 13.72 41.10
N PHE A 763 -8.48 14.12 39.83
CA PHE A 763 -8.82 13.28 38.69
C PHE A 763 -7.73 13.33 37.60
N ALA A 764 -6.59 12.70 37.87
CA ALA A 764 -5.51 12.59 36.87
C ALA A 764 -5.67 11.30 36.05
N LYS A 765 -6.19 11.42 34.82
CA LYS A 765 -6.45 10.30 33.88
C LYS A 765 -5.81 10.59 32.53
N ASN A 766 -5.47 9.52 31.82
CA ASN A 766 -4.93 9.62 30.46
C ASN A 766 -6.03 10.11 29.51
N GLY A 767 -6.10 11.42 29.31
CA GLY A 767 -7.10 12.08 28.47
C GLY A 767 -6.68 12.15 27.00
N LYS A 768 -7.64 12.46 26.13
CA LYS A 768 -7.39 12.71 24.71
C LYS A 768 -8.26 13.79 24.10
N SER A 769 -9.55 13.80 24.43
CA SER A 769 -10.54 14.64 23.76
C SER A 769 -11.35 15.47 24.74
N VAL A 770 -11.77 16.67 24.32
CA VAL A 770 -12.60 17.58 25.12
C VAL A 770 -13.60 18.32 24.24
N ASP A 771 -14.80 18.52 24.78
CA ASP A 771 -15.79 19.45 24.25
C ASP A 771 -16.50 20.20 25.39
N VAL A 772 -17.26 21.24 25.06
CA VAL A 772 -18.09 21.99 26.01
C VAL A 772 -19.57 21.82 25.68
N ILE A 773 -20.42 21.86 26.70
CA ILE A 773 -21.85 21.57 26.58
C ILE A 773 -22.63 22.36 27.64
N ASP A 774 -23.82 22.85 27.34
CA ASP A 774 -24.77 23.37 28.36
C ASP A 774 -25.79 22.27 28.65
N PHE A 775 -25.38 21.24 29.41
CA PHE A 775 -26.12 19.97 29.46
C PHE A 775 -27.46 20.10 30.19
N ASP A 776 -27.60 21.07 31.10
CA ASP A 776 -28.81 21.29 31.90
C ASP A 776 -29.57 22.60 31.58
N LYS A 777 -29.07 23.40 30.63
CA LYS A 777 -29.65 24.67 30.16
C LYS A 777 -29.68 25.76 31.22
N ASP A 778 -28.70 25.79 32.11
CA ASP A 778 -28.53 26.87 33.08
C ASP A 778 -27.77 28.08 32.52
N GLY A 779 -27.10 27.89 31.37
CA GLY A 779 -26.41 28.94 30.61
C GLY A 779 -24.91 29.02 30.89
N ASP A 780 -24.38 28.20 31.80
CA ASP A 780 -22.95 28.03 32.01
C ASP A 780 -22.45 26.87 31.10
N LEU A 781 -21.25 27.00 30.54
CA LEU A 781 -20.65 25.93 29.74
C LEU A 781 -19.93 24.93 30.64
N ASP A 782 -20.37 23.68 30.57
CA ASP A 782 -19.81 22.51 31.24
C ASP A 782 -18.74 21.84 30.37
N ILE A 783 -17.92 20.97 30.99
CA ILE A 783 -16.77 20.37 30.31
C ILE A 783 -16.92 18.85 30.23
N LEU A 784 -16.81 18.33 29.02
CA LEU A 784 -16.86 16.91 28.71
C LEU A 784 -15.47 16.43 28.28
N VAL A 785 -14.92 15.42 28.97
CA VAL A 785 -13.57 14.89 28.73
C VAL A 785 -13.62 13.41 28.39
N GLY A 786 -13.09 13.06 27.21
CA GLY A 786 -12.89 11.69 26.75
C GLY A 786 -11.51 11.15 27.15
N ASN A 787 -11.51 10.07 27.95
CA ASN A 787 -10.30 9.41 28.43
C ASN A 787 -9.97 8.12 27.65
N ARG A 788 -8.68 7.84 27.50
CA ARG A 788 -8.12 6.70 26.74
C ARG A 788 -7.88 5.47 27.62
N SER A 789 -6.93 4.62 27.22
CA SER A 789 -6.47 3.47 27.99
C SER A 789 -5.81 3.88 29.31
N ILE A 790 -5.95 3.02 30.31
CA ILE A 790 -5.14 3.08 31.52
C ILE A 790 -3.67 2.91 31.11
N PRO A 791 -2.75 3.82 31.52
CA PRO A 791 -1.35 3.73 31.15
C PRO A 791 -0.74 2.36 31.50
N ASN A 792 0.00 1.80 30.55
CA ASN A 792 0.66 0.48 30.63
C ASN A 792 -0.29 -0.72 30.86
N LYS A 793 -1.58 -0.58 30.53
CA LYS A 793 -2.60 -1.63 30.67
C LYS A 793 -3.54 -1.70 29.46
N TYR A 794 -3.06 -1.40 28.26
CA TYR A 794 -3.89 -1.45 27.04
C TYR A 794 -4.46 -2.87 26.84
N PRO A 795 -5.74 -3.04 26.42
CA PRO A 795 -6.73 -2.03 26.04
C PRO A 795 -7.73 -1.70 27.17
N GLN A 796 -7.34 -1.81 28.45
CA GLN A 796 -8.22 -1.39 29.55
C GLN A 796 -8.40 0.13 29.53
N HIS A 797 -9.63 0.61 29.67
CA HIS A 797 -9.97 2.03 29.54
C HIS A 797 -9.97 2.76 30.89
N SER A 798 -9.68 4.05 30.83
CA SER A 798 -9.91 5.01 31.91
C SER A 798 -11.34 5.57 31.78
N SER A 799 -11.99 5.87 32.90
CA SER A 799 -13.33 6.48 32.92
C SER A 799 -13.29 7.90 32.36
N SER A 800 -14.24 8.24 31.49
CA SER A 800 -14.45 9.61 30.96
C SER A 800 -15.29 10.45 31.92
N VAL A 801 -15.29 11.78 31.78
CA VAL A 801 -15.87 12.70 32.78
C VAL A 801 -16.75 13.76 32.16
N LEU A 802 -17.85 14.08 32.86
CA LEU A 802 -18.64 15.29 32.72
C LEU A 802 -18.46 16.15 33.98
N TYR A 803 -17.92 17.35 33.81
CA TYR A 803 -17.78 18.34 34.87
C TYR A 803 -18.85 19.42 34.73
N GLU A 804 -19.63 19.61 35.78
CA GLU A 804 -20.52 20.77 35.92
C GLU A 804 -19.69 22.00 36.31
N ASN A 805 -19.85 23.10 35.58
CA ASN A 805 -19.24 24.38 35.88
C ASN A 805 -20.18 25.21 36.76
N ARG A 806 -19.73 25.53 37.98
CA ARG A 806 -20.50 26.36 38.93
C ARG A 806 -19.75 27.65 39.19
N ASP A 807 -20.05 28.69 38.42
CA ASP A 807 -19.39 30.00 38.51
C ASP A 807 -17.83 29.88 38.50
N GLY A 808 -17.27 29.15 37.53
CA GLY A 808 -15.82 28.95 37.39
C GLY A 808 -15.20 27.93 38.35
N THR A 809 -16.03 27.06 38.95
CA THR A 809 -15.58 25.92 39.79
C THR A 809 -16.17 24.62 39.27
N LEU A 810 -15.32 23.63 38.99
CA LEU A 810 -15.74 22.34 38.44
C LEU A 810 -16.21 21.35 39.50
N VAL A 811 -17.23 20.55 39.17
CA VAL A 811 -17.71 19.42 39.96
C VAL A 811 -17.91 18.21 39.06
N ASP A 812 -17.26 17.08 39.37
CA ASP A 812 -17.48 15.82 38.64
C ASP A 812 -18.87 15.27 38.99
N ILE A 813 -19.75 15.27 37.98
CA ILE A 813 -21.14 14.80 38.10
C ILE A 813 -21.39 13.52 37.29
N THR A 814 -20.35 12.91 36.73
CA THR A 814 -20.43 11.79 35.78
C THR A 814 -21.26 10.63 36.31
N SER A 815 -21.04 10.23 37.56
CA SER A 815 -21.73 9.07 38.16
C SER A 815 -23.24 9.30 38.36
N GLU A 816 -23.67 10.56 38.45
CA GLU A 816 -25.07 10.94 38.65
C GLU A 816 -25.77 11.21 37.31
N HIS A 817 -25.09 11.90 36.40
CA HIS A 817 -25.70 12.44 35.18
C HIS A 817 -25.30 11.70 33.90
N ALA A 818 -24.17 10.98 33.86
CA ALA A 818 -23.72 10.24 32.67
C ALA A 818 -23.01 8.92 33.03
N PRO A 819 -23.64 8.01 33.78
CA PRO A 819 -22.95 6.86 34.38
C PRO A 819 -22.36 5.89 33.35
N ASP A 820 -22.93 5.80 32.15
CA ASP A 820 -22.43 4.94 31.07
C ASP A 820 -21.07 5.41 30.52
N LEU A 821 -20.70 6.70 30.63
CA LEU A 821 -19.38 7.21 30.22
C LEU A 821 -18.23 6.62 31.03
N ASN A 822 -18.49 6.18 32.27
CA ASN A 822 -17.46 5.56 33.12
C ASN A 822 -16.90 4.27 32.52
N ASN A 823 -17.70 3.55 31.73
CA ASN A 823 -17.39 2.19 31.27
C ASN A 823 -17.52 1.98 29.75
N PHE A 824 -17.65 3.07 28.97
CA PHE A 824 -17.89 2.98 27.52
C PHE A 824 -16.70 2.33 26.79
N GLY A 825 -15.49 2.81 27.03
CA GLY A 825 -14.26 2.27 26.44
C GLY A 825 -13.16 3.33 26.34
N ILE A 826 -12.15 3.04 25.51
CA ILE A 826 -11.12 4.01 25.13
C ILE A 826 -11.80 5.03 24.23
N ILE A 827 -11.76 6.32 24.58
CA ILE A 827 -12.33 7.40 23.76
C ILE A 827 -11.21 8.19 23.09
N ASN A 828 -11.33 8.35 21.78
CA ASN A 828 -10.41 9.16 20.97
C ASN A 828 -10.99 10.51 20.59
N SER A 829 -12.31 10.59 20.47
CA SER A 829 -13.04 11.82 20.15
C SER A 829 -14.41 11.79 20.82
N ILE A 830 -14.80 12.94 21.39
CA ILE A 830 -16.10 13.18 21.99
C ILE A 830 -16.66 14.49 21.45
N LEU A 831 -17.97 14.53 21.19
CA LEU A 831 -18.65 15.66 20.55
C LEU A 831 -19.99 15.91 21.26
N ALA A 832 -20.23 17.16 21.66
CA ALA A 832 -21.54 17.66 22.09
C ALA A 832 -22.32 18.14 20.84
N THR A 833 -23.55 17.65 20.69
CA THR A 833 -24.37 17.92 19.49
C THR A 833 -25.84 17.57 19.75
N ASP A 834 -26.80 18.28 19.16
CA ASP A 834 -28.22 17.94 19.21
C ASP A 834 -28.58 17.01 18.05
N TYR A 835 -28.21 15.72 18.20
CA TYR A 835 -28.28 14.78 17.07
C TYR A 835 -29.71 14.33 16.77
N ASP A 836 -30.65 14.46 17.71
CA ASP A 836 -32.06 14.13 17.49
C ASP A 836 -32.97 15.35 17.31
N ASN A 837 -32.39 16.56 17.35
CA ASN A 837 -33.06 17.85 17.11
C ASN A 837 -34.21 18.11 18.11
N ASP A 838 -34.07 17.64 19.35
CA ASP A 838 -35.03 17.90 20.43
C ASP A 838 -34.71 19.20 21.23
N GLY A 839 -33.61 19.85 20.86
CA GLY A 839 -33.13 21.10 21.40
C GLY A 839 -32.22 20.93 22.61
N TRP A 840 -31.99 19.72 23.12
CA TRP A 840 -30.99 19.42 24.14
C TRP A 840 -29.73 18.88 23.49
N GLU A 841 -28.56 19.36 23.91
CA GLU A 841 -27.30 18.82 23.42
C GLU A 841 -27.10 17.41 23.98
N ASP A 842 -26.91 16.46 23.08
CA ASP A 842 -26.54 15.07 23.31
C ASP A 842 -25.02 14.90 23.20
N ILE A 843 -24.53 13.67 23.41
CA ILE A 843 -23.11 13.34 23.27
C ILE A 843 -22.93 12.20 22.26
N ILE A 844 -21.97 12.37 21.34
CA ILE A 844 -21.41 11.29 20.53
C ILE A 844 -19.98 11.00 21.01
N ALA A 845 -19.67 9.73 21.27
CA ALA A 845 -18.32 9.32 21.65
C ALA A 845 -17.84 8.12 20.84
N VAL A 846 -16.58 8.20 20.37
CA VAL A 846 -15.95 7.15 19.57
C VAL A 846 -14.52 6.89 20.02
N GLY A 847 -14.08 5.63 19.91
CA GLY A 847 -12.69 5.28 20.13
C GLY A 847 -12.36 3.82 19.87
N GLU A 848 -11.21 3.36 20.36
CA GLU A 848 -10.70 2.03 20.01
C GLU A 848 -11.50 0.89 20.63
N TRP A 849 -11.88 -0.07 19.79
CA TRP A 849 -12.62 -1.27 20.16
C TRP A 849 -14.00 -1.00 20.77
N THR A 850 -14.58 0.15 20.40
CA THR A 850 -15.92 0.59 20.80
C THR A 850 -16.83 0.62 19.58
N GLY A 851 -18.15 0.56 19.83
CA GLY A 851 -19.13 1.03 18.85
C GLY A 851 -19.18 2.55 18.82
N ILE A 852 -20.09 3.12 18.02
CA ILE A 852 -20.35 4.56 18.04
C ILE A 852 -21.37 4.85 19.14
N GLY A 853 -20.95 5.53 20.20
CA GLY A 853 -21.77 5.76 21.38
C GLY A 853 -22.64 7.00 21.21
N LEU A 854 -23.95 6.82 21.15
CA LEU A 854 -24.94 7.91 21.18
C LEU A 854 -25.53 8.02 22.58
N PHE A 855 -25.31 9.13 23.26
CA PHE A 855 -25.78 9.38 24.61
C PHE A 855 -26.84 10.49 24.57
N LYS A 856 -28.11 10.10 24.65
CA LYS A 856 -29.23 11.03 24.61
C LYS A 856 -29.35 11.81 25.90
N ASN A 857 -29.48 13.12 25.83
CA ASN A 857 -29.75 14.00 26.94
C ASN A 857 -31.24 14.06 27.27
N ASN A 858 -31.62 13.43 28.37
CA ASN A 858 -32.96 13.47 28.93
C ASN A 858 -33.09 14.56 29.99
N LYS A 859 -32.94 15.82 29.58
CA LYS A 859 -33.09 17.03 30.43
C LYS A 859 -32.09 17.07 31.59
N GLY A 860 -30.81 17.05 31.26
CA GLY A 860 -29.70 17.08 32.19
C GLY A 860 -29.22 15.70 32.61
N THR A 861 -29.63 14.60 31.99
CA THR A 861 -29.12 13.25 32.30
C THR A 861 -28.97 12.45 31.02
N PHE A 862 -27.80 11.86 30.82
CA PHE A 862 -27.44 11.12 29.63
C PHE A 862 -27.70 9.62 29.77
N GLU A 863 -28.33 9.04 28.76
CA GLU A 863 -28.53 7.60 28.62
C GLU A 863 -27.91 7.11 27.31
N LEU A 864 -27.06 6.08 27.37
CA LEU A 864 -26.51 5.45 26.17
C LEU A 864 -27.63 4.71 25.41
N ASP A 865 -27.86 5.08 24.16
CA ASP A 865 -28.81 4.37 23.29
C ASP A 865 -28.24 3.01 22.87
N LYS A 866 -28.76 1.96 23.50
CA LYS A 866 -28.40 0.55 23.26
C LYS A 866 -29.22 -0.10 22.16
N SER A 867 -30.14 0.64 21.53
CA SER A 867 -31.04 0.15 20.48
C SER A 867 -30.64 0.61 19.07
N SER A 868 -29.53 1.34 18.95
CA SER A 868 -29.07 1.95 17.70
C SER A 868 -28.61 0.92 16.66
N LEU A 869 -28.66 1.32 15.39
CA LEU A 869 -28.10 0.56 14.25
C LEU A 869 -26.56 0.61 14.18
N LEU A 870 -25.89 1.21 15.18
CA LEU A 870 -24.46 1.55 15.18
C LEU A 870 -23.61 0.58 16.02
N ASP A 871 -23.90 -0.72 15.91
CA ASP A 871 -23.17 -1.78 16.64
C ASP A 871 -21.79 -2.11 16.02
N GLU A 872 -21.41 -1.46 14.92
CA GLU A 872 -20.09 -1.62 14.28
C GLU A 872 -18.98 -1.18 15.22
N LYS A 873 -18.05 -2.09 15.52
CA LYS A 873 -16.90 -1.82 16.39
C LYS A 873 -15.67 -1.57 15.55
N GLY A 874 -14.93 -0.51 15.86
CA GLY A 874 -13.77 -0.11 15.06
C GLY A 874 -12.64 0.47 15.89
N TRP A 875 -11.65 1.03 15.19
CA TRP A 875 -10.59 1.85 15.76
C TRP A 875 -10.87 3.30 15.37
N TRP A 876 -11.92 3.85 15.97
CA TRP A 876 -12.38 5.20 15.65
C TRP A 876 -11.44 6.24 16.24
N PHE A 877 -11.10 7.27 15.48
CA PHE A 877 -10.17 8.34 15.88
C PHE A 877 -10.82 9.71 15.98
N SER A 878 -11.86 9.97 15.17
CA SER A 878 -12.53 11.27 15.11
C SER A 878 -14.03 11.11 14.87
N VAL A 879 -14.81 12.07 15.39
CA VAL A 879 -16.18 12.35 14.96
C VAL A 879 -16.32 13.85 14.75
N ASN A 880 -16.83 14.26 13.59
CA ASN A 880 -17.01 15.66 13.24
C ASN A 880 -18.40 15.89 12.62
N GLU A 881 -19.11 16.92 13.09
CA GLU A 881 -20.44 17.31 12.61
C GLU A 881 -20.39 18.00 11.23
N THR A 882 -21.40 17.75 10.39
CA THR A 882 -21.64 18.41 9.10
C THR A 882 -23.14 18.46 8.79
N ASP A 883 -23.53 19.13 7.70
CA ASP A 883 -24.86 19.02 7.08
C ASP A 883 -24.65 18.83 5.57
N ILE A 884 -24.44 17.57 5.15
CA ILE A 884 -23.94 17.26 3.80
C ILE A 884 -24.96 17.56 2.72
N ASN A 885 -26.24 17.50 3.07
CA ASN A 885 -27.37 17.62 2.16
C ASN A 885 -28.16 18.92 2.36
N ASN A 886 -27.73 19.76 3.33
CA ASN A 886 -28.31 21.05 3.67
C ASN A 886 -29.80 20.95 4.03
N ASP A 887 -30.19 19.87 4.73
CA ASP A 887 -31.56 19.65 5.20
C ASP A 887 -31.82 20.17 6.62
N GLY A 888 -30.75 20.64 7.29
CA GLY A 888 -30.78 21.20 8.64
C GLY A 888 -30.70 20.15 9.75
N LEU A 889 -30.58 18.86 9.43
CA LEU A 889 -30.24 17.80 10.37
C LEU A 889 -28.72 17.63 10.41
N LYS A 890 -28.20 17.30 11.58
CA LYS A 890 -26.76 17.14 11.80
C LYS A 890 -26.31 15.76 11.37
N ASP A 891 -25.44 15.70 10.37
CA ASP A 891 -24.74 14.52 9.90
C ASP A 891 -23.34 14.44 10.54
N TYR A 892 -22.68 13.28 10.44
CA TYR A 892 -21.38 13.08 11.08
C TYR A 892 -20.40 12.27 10.23
N ILE A 893 -19.18 12.79 10.05
CA ILE A 893 -18.06 11.99 9.57
C ILE A 893 -17.41 11.31 10.78
N VAL A 894 -17.27 9.99 10.72
CA VAL A 894 -16.62 9.19 11.77
C VAL A 894 -15.37 8.54 11.17
N GLY A 895 -14.21 9.04 11.58
CA GLY A 895 -12.91 8.57 11.11
C GLY A 895 -12.47 7.30 11.82
N ASN A 896 -12.10 6.27 11.04
CA ASN A 896 -11.55 5.00 11.53
C ASN A 896 -10.08 4.85 11.08
N VAL A 897 -9.47 3.70 11.35
CA VAL A 897 -8.09 3.40 10.94
C VAL A 897 -7.92 3.22 9.43
N GLY A 898 -9.00 2.98 8.69
CA GLY A 898 -8.99 2.75 7.25
C GLY A 898 -8.68 1.30 6.87
N LEU A 899 -8.79 0.98 5.58
CA LEU A 899 -8.62 -0.36 5.05
C LEU A 899 -7.16 -0.70 4.72
N ASN A 900 -6.28 0.30 4.60
CA ASN A 900 -4.86 0.10 4.30
C ASN A 900 -4.01 -0.31 5.51
N ILE A 901 -4.61 -0.95 6.50
CA ILE A 901 -3.94 -1.56 7.64
C ILE A 901 -3.71 -3.06 7.41
N LYS A 902 -2.61 -3.59 7.98
CA LYS A 902 -2.23 -5.02 7.95
C LYS A 902 -3.32 -5.96 8.51
N PHE A 903 -4.18 -5.46 9.38
CA PHE A 903 -5.22 -6.24 10.03
C PHE A 903 -6.55 -6.11 9.26
N LYS A 904 -7.38 -7.15 9.30
CA LYS A 904 -8.71 -7.13 8.70
C LYS A 904 -9.75 -7.46 9.75
N ALA A 905 -10.88 -6.77 9.66
CA ALA A 905 -12.02 -6.94 10.54
C ALA A 905 -13.30 -7.00 9.68
N SER A 906 -14.20 -7.90 10.05
CA SER A 906 -15.54 -8.04 9.48
C SER A 906 -16.48 -8.56 10.56
N THR A 907 -17.78 -8.43 10.37
CA THR A 907 -18.77 -9.04 11.27
C THR A 907 -18.66 -10.57 11.30
N GLU A 908 -18.33 -11.22 10.16
CA GLU A 908 -18.10 -12.66 10.12
C GLU A 908 -16.80 -13.07 10.80
N LYS A 909 -15.74 -12.28 10.63
CA LYS A 909 -14.39 -12.55 11.15
C LYS A 909 -13.86 -11.33 11.93
N PRO A 910 -14.37 -11.08 13.15
CA PRO A 910 -13.95 -9.93 13.93
C PRO A 910 -12.48 -10.03 14.35
N PHE A 911 -11.79 -8.89 14.33
CA PHE A 911 -10.43 -8.78 14.85
C PHE A 911 -10.48 -8.63 16.37
N LYS A 912 -9.66 -9.40 17.12
CA LYS A 912 -9.80 -9.49 18.58
C LYS A 912 -8.53 -9.12 19.32
N ILE A 913 -8.73 -8.55 20.50
CA ILE A 913 -7.68 -8.30 21.48
C ILE A 913 -8.04 -8.93 22.83
N TYR A 914 -7.02 -9.51 23.47
CA TYR A 914 -7.09 -10.09 24.81
C TYR A 914 -6.04 -9.44 25.69
N SER A 915 -6.38 -9.17 26.95
CA SER A 915 -5.43 -8.70 27.95
C SER A 915 -5.63 -9.32 29.32
N ASN A 916 -4.53 -9.82 29.90
CA ASN A 916 -4.46 -10.41 31.24
C ASN A 916 -2.99 -10.57 31.64
N ASP A 917 -2.71 -10.84 32.91
CA ASP A 917 -1.39 -11.28 33.38
C ASP A 917 -1.29 -12.81 33.18
N PHE A 918 -0.88 -13.26 31.98
CA PHE A 918 -0.94 -14.68 31.62
C PHE A 918 0.15 -15.50 32.30
N ASP A 919 1.29 -14.88 32.64
CA ASP A 919 2.43 -15.53 33.29
C ASP A 919 2.53 -15.23 34.80
N ASN A 920 1.63 -14.42 35.35
CA ASN A 920 1.55 -14.01 36.77
C ASN A 920 2.77 -13.20 37.23
N ASN A 921 3.33 -12.37 36.36
CA ASN A 921 4.49 -11.51 36.65
C ASN A 921 4.08 -10.12 37.18
N GLY A 922 2.78 -9.80 37.22
CA GLY A 922 2.23 -8.52 37.68
C GLY A 922 2.09 -7.44 36.61
N THR A 923 2.37 -7.75 35.34
CA THR A 923 2.15 -6.87 34.18
C THR A 923 1.03 -7.40 33.30
N ASN A 924 0.32 -6.52 32.59
CA ASN A 924 -0.72 -6.94 31.67
C ASN A 924 -0.10 -7.35 30.34
N ASP A 925 -0.42 -8.55 29.88
CA ASP A 925 -0.08 -8.95 28.53
C ASP A 925 -1.15 -8.58 27.51
N ILE A 926 -0.76 -8.47 26.25
CA ILE A 926 -1.63 -8.14 25.12
C ILE A 926 -1.52 -9.24 24.07
N ILE A 927 -2.65 -9.67 23.53
CA ILE A 927 -2.68 -10.64 22.44
C ILE A 927 -3.66 -10.17 21.38
N LEU A 928 -3.14 -9.87 20.18
CA LEU A 928 -3.92 -9.65 18.97
C LEU A 928 -4.21 -10.98 18.29
N SER A 929 -5.43 -11.16 17.79
CA SER A 929 -5.92 -12.43 17.28
C SER A 929 -6.79 -12.24 16.03
N LYS A 930 -6.66 -13.19 15.10
CA LYS A 930 -7.45 -13.25 13.86
C LYS A 930 -7.98 -14.66 13.63
N GLU A 931 -9.00 -14.78 12.78
CA GLU A 931 -9.50 -16.09 12.36
C GLU A 931 -8.62 -16.72 11.27
N TYR A 932 -8.38 -18.02 11.40
CA TYR A 932 -7.74 -18.87 10.41
C TYR A 932 -8.38 -20.27 10.44
N LYS A 933 -8.95 -20.69 9.30
CA LYS A 933 -9.60 -22.01 9.12
C LYS A 933 -10.59 -22.35 10.25
N GLY A 934 -11.45 -21.40 10.64
CA GLY A 934 -12.49 -21.56 11.67
C GLY A 934 -12.00 -21.50 13.12
N ASN A 935 -10.72 -21.19 13.37
CA ASN A 935 -10.17 -21.03 14.72
C ASN A 935 -9.47 -19.68 14.86
N TYR A 936 -9.44 -19.15 16.09
CA TYR A 936 -8.64 -17.96 16.39
C TYR A 936 -7.19 -18.35 16.68
N VAL A 937 -6.28 -17.58 16.09
CA VAL A 937 -4.82 -17.76 16.16
C VAL A 937 -4.14 -16.42 16.45
N PRO A 938 -2.96 -16.40 17.08
CA PRO A 938 -2.24 -15.16 17.36
C PRO A 938 -1.77 -14.50 16.06
N VAL A 939 -1.90 -13.18 15.99
CA VAL A 939 -1.34 -12.38 14.91
C VAL A 939 0.18 -12.40 14.96
N ARG A 940 0.75 -12.42 16.16
CA ARG A 940 2.18 -12.28 16.41
C ARG A 940 2.91 -13.62 16.42
N GLY A 941 4.18 -13.59 16.01
CA GLY A 941 5.03 -14.79 15.93
C GLY A 941 5.46 -15.33 17.28
N ARG A 942 6.05 -16.54 17.27
CA ARG A 942 6.54 -17.22 18.49
C ARG A 942 7.60 -16.40 19.23
N GLU A 943 8.49 -15.72 18.50
CA GLU A 943 9.61 -14.98 19.10
C GLU A 943 9.14 -13.85 20.02
N CYS A 944 8.42 -12.85 19.47
CA CYS A 944 7.88 -11.72 20.24
C CYS A 944 6.88 -12.18 21.31
N SER A 945 6.02 -13.16 21.00
CA SER A 945 5.11 -13.74 22.01
C SER A 945 5.89 -14.31 23.19
N SER A 946 7.02 -14.98 22.96
CA SER A 946 7.86 -15.53 24.03
C SER A 946 8.77 -14.52 24.73
N GLN A 947 9.00 -13.35 24.15
CA GLN A 947 9.71 -12.24 24.81
C GLN A 947 8.81 -11.60 25.87
N GLN A 948 7.51 -11.48 25.55
CA GLN A 948 6.51 -11.00 26.50
C GLN A 948 6.11 -12.07 27.51
N MET A 949 5.84 -13.29 27.05
CA MET A 949 5.39 -14.42 27.88
C MET A 949 6.36 -15.61 27.77
N PRO A 950 7.40 -15.70 28.62
CA PRO A 950 8.47 -16.70 28.51
C PRO A 950 8.01 -18.17 28.50
N PHE A 951 6.88 -18.50 29.14
CA PHE A 951 6.35 -19.87 29.20
C PHE A 951 6.02 -20.45 27.80
N ILE A 952 5.74 -19.60 26.81
CA ILE A 952 5.47 -20.03 25.42
C ILE A 952 6.68 -20.78 24.85
N LYS A 953 7.90 -20.33 25.18
CA LYS A 953 9.13 -20.96 24.73
C LYS A 953 9.30 -22.37 25.30
N GLU A 954 8.86 -22.59 26.54
CA GLU A 954 8.93 -23.88 27.23
C GLU A 954 7.86 -24.85 26.71
N LYS A 955 6.65 -24.33 26.45
CA LYS A 955 5.51 -25.11 25.96
C LYS A 955 5.66 -25.52 24.49
N PHE A 956 6.20 -24.63 23.65
CA PHE A 956 6.37 -24.86 22.22
C PHE A 956 7.85 -24.84 21.84
N GLY A 957 8.47 -26.01 21.75
CA GLY A 957 9.90 -26.15 21.41
C GLY A 957 10.27 -25.71 19.99
N SER A 958 9.32 -25.80 19.05
CA SER A 958 9.51 -25.46 17.63
C SER A 958 8.58 -24.31 17.20
N TYR A 959 8.92 -23.63 16.11
CA TYR A 959 8.04 -22.64 15.49
C TYR A 959 6.81 -23.32 14.87
N SER A 960 7.02 -24.48 14.24
CA SER A 960 5.94 -25.28 13.67
C SER A 960 4.89 -25.68 14.72
N SER A 961 5.28 -26.06 15.94
CA SER A 961 4.31 -26.44 16.97
C SER A 961 3.51 -25.26 17.52
N PHE A 962 4.10 -24.06 17.55
CA PHE A 962 3.39 -22.82 17.89
C PHE A 962 2.43 -22.40 16.78
N ALA A 963 2.87 -22.44 15.53
CA ALA A 963 2.10 -22.01 14.36
C ALA A 963 0.81 -22.84 14.12
N ASN A 964 0.79 -24.09 14.58
CA ASN A 964 -0.38 -24.97 14.49
C ASN A 964 -1.29 -24.93 15.74
N ALA A 965 -0.93 -24.16 16.77
CA ALA A 965 -1.67 -24.11 18.02
C ALA A 965 -2.77 -23.04 17.97
N THR A 966 -3.94 -23.37 18.52
CA THR A 966 -5.02 -22.38 18.70
C THR A 966 -4.70 -21.42 19.87
N MET A 967 -5.44 -20.32 19.98
CA MET A 967 -5.33 -19.42 21.13
C MET A 967 -5.51 -20.16 22.47
N ASN A 968 -6.45 -21.09 22.57
CA ASN A 968 -6.67 -21.89 23.78
C ASN A 968 -5.51 -22.85 24.06
N ASP A 969 -4.94 -23.46 23.02
CA ASP A 969 -3.78 -24.34 23.16
C ASP A 969 -2.57 -23.57 23.68
N ILE A 970 -2.42 -22.29 23.34
CA ILE A 970 -1.29 -21.46 23.79
C ILE A 970 -1.53 -20.96 25.21
N TYR A 971 -2.64 -20.29 25.47
CA TYR A 971 -2.86 -19.48 26.68
C TYR A 971 -3.73 -20.16 27.76
N GLY A 972 -4.44 -21.24 27.42
CA GLY A 972 -5.26 -22.00 28.37
C GLY A 972 -6.44 -21.23 28.97
N GLU A 973 -6.89 -21.64 30.16
CA GLU A 973 -8.09 -21.11 30.83
C GLU A 973 -8.02 -19.60 31.16
N ASN A 974 -6.81 -19.04 31.30
CA ASN A 974 -6.63 -17.61 31.55
C ASN A 974 -7.11 -16.73 30.39
N LEU A 975 -7.20 -17.30 29.17
CA LEU A 975 -7.79 -16.62 28.03
C LEU A 975 -9.29 -16.38 28.24
N GLU A 976 -10.01 -17.28 28.90
CA GLU A 976 -11.45 -17.10 29.15
C GLU A 976 -11.74 -15.94 30.09
N LYS A 977 -10.87 -15.74 31.09
CA LYS A 977 -10.96 -14.71 32.14
C LYS A 977 -10.34 -13.37 31.75
N SER A 978 -9.68 -13.29 30.59
CA SER A 978 -9.02 -12.06 30.13
C SER A 978 -10.02 -10.96 29.79
N TYR A 979 -9.55 -9.71 29.84
CA TYR A 979 -10.24 -8.59 29.24
C TYR A 979 -10.26 -8.76 27.72
N LYS A 980 -11.45 -8.65 27.11
CA LYS A 980 -11.65 -8.95 25.68
C LYS A 980 -12.37 -7.81 25.00
N LYS A 981 -11.88 -7.45 23.84
CA LYS A 981 -12.55 -6.53 22.92
C LYS A 981 -12.37 -7.02 21.48
N GLU A 982 -13.20 -6.49 20.58
CA GLU A 982 -13.19 -6.85 19.17
C GLU A 982 -13.56 -5.66 18.29
N ALA A 983 -13.08 -5.68 17.05
CA ALA A 983 -13.48 -4.79 15.98
C ALA A 983 -14.12 -5.63 14.85
N THR A 984 -15.18 -5.09 14.26
CA THR A 984 -15.96 -5.70 13.18
C THR A 984 -15.86 -4.90 11.88
N ASP A 985 -15.38 -3.66 11.90
CA ASP A 985 -15.08 -2.89 10.69
C ASP A 985 -13.95 -1.87 10.95
N PHE A 986 -13.19 -1.56 9.91
CA PHE A 986 -12.14 -0.54 9.89
C PHE A 986 -12.41 0.62 8.92
N LYS A 987 -13.55 0.61 8.22
CA LYS A 987 -13.93 1.70 7.33
C LYS A 987 -14.25 2.98 8.10
N SER A 988 -13.81 4.10 7.54
CA SER A 988 -14.33 5.43 7.89
C SER A 988 -15.68 5.65 7.20
N ILE A 989 -16.63 6.25 7.91
CA ILE A 989 -18.03 6.33 7.51
C ILE A 989 -18.60 7.74 7.63
N LEU A 990 -19.73 7.94 6.98
CA LEU A 990 -20.64 9.07 7.11
C LEU A 990 -21.96 8.56 7.72
N LEU A 991 -22.37 9.17 8.83
CA LEU A 991 -23.69 8.99 9.44
C LEU A 991 -24.61 10.09 8.93
N ILE A 992 -25.61 9.70 8.15
CA ILE A 992 -26.61 10.62 7.61
C ILE A 992 -27.82 10.58 8.50
N ASN A 993 -28.21 11.72 9.04
CA ASN A 993 -29.31 11.85 9.96
C ASN A 993 -30.66 11.78 9.23
N LEU A 994 -31.52 10.89 9.69
CA LEU A 994 -32.87 10.70 9.16
C LEU A 994 -33.95 11.33 10.05
N GLY A 995 -33.54 12.00 11.13
CA GLY A 995 -34.39 12.56 12.18
C GLY A 995 -34.68 11.60 13.33
N ASP A 996 -35.11 12.15 14.45
CA ASP A 996 -35.46 11.43 15.68
C ASP A 996 -34.34 10.48 16.17
N GLY A 997 -33.07 10.86 15.97
CA GLY A 997 -31.89 10.08 16.38
C GLY A 997 -31.60 8.85 15.52
N ASN A 998 -32.18 8.74 14.32
CA ASN A 998 -31.93 7.63 13.40
C ASN A 998 -30.89 8.00 12.34
N PHE A 999 -29.99 7.07 12.01
CA PHE A 999 -28.93 7.29 11.04
C PHE A 999 -28.93 6.25 9.92
N ASN A 1000 -28.59 6.70 8.72
CA ASN A 1000 -28.11 5.83 7.65
C ASN A 1000 -26.58 5.85 7.60
N ILE A 1001 -25.95 4.68 7.50
CA ILE A 1001 -24.50 4.55 7.42
C ILE A 1001 -24.09 4.48 5.95
N SER A 1002 -23.15 5.34 5.56
CA SER A 1002 -22.52 5.33 4.23
C SER A 1002 -21.00 5.26 4.39
N SER A 1003 -20.31 4.39 3.64
CA SER A 1003 -18.85 4.39 3.66
C SER A 1003 -18.30 5.60 2.90
N LEU A 1004 -17.24 6.22 3.43
CA LEU A 1004 -16.48 7.21 2.66
C LEU A 1004 -15.81 6.55 1.44
N PRO A 1005 -15.47 7.32 0.38
CA PRO A 1005 -14.78 6.82 -0.81
C PRO A 1005 -13.51 6.04 -0.48
N ILE A 1006 -13.10 5.14 -1.38
CA ILE A 1006 -11.97 4.22 -1.15
C ILE A 1006 -10.65 4.97 -0.88
N GLU A 1007 -10.49 6.16 -1.47
CA GLU A 1007 -9.36 7.06 -1.25
C GLU A 1007 -9.25 7.50 0.22
N ALA A 1008 -10.39 7.71 0.90
CA ALA A 1008 -10.45 8.07 2.31
C ALA A 1008 -10.16 6.87 3.24
N GLN A 1009 -10.07 5.65 2.69
CA GLN A 1009 -9.73 4.43 3.43
C GLN A 1009 -8.23 4.11 3.39
N GLN A 1010 -7.41 4.92 2.70
CA GLN A 1010 -5.97 4.70 2.56
C GLN A 1010 -5.15 5.02 3.82
N PHE A 1011 -5.71 5.81 4.74
CA PHE A 1011 -5.06 6.25 5.97
C PHE A 1011 -6.07 6.43 7.12
N PRO A 1012 -5.62 6.46 8.38
CA PRO A 1012 -6.48 6.77 9.52
C PRO A 1012 -6.99 8.21 9.44
N ILE A 1013 -8.30 8.43 9.59
CA ILE A 1013 -8.85 9.79 9.66
C ILE A 1013 -8.77 10.29 11.10
N MET A 1014 -7.71 11.05 11.38
CA MET A 1014 -7.42 11.63 12.69
C MET A 1014 -8.23 12.89 12.97
N ASN A 1015 -8.52 13.70 11.94
CA ASN A 1015 -9.43 14.83 12.04
C ASN A 1015 -9.97 15.24 10.65
N THR A 1016 -11.05 16.01 10.65
CA THR A 1016 -11.74 16.55 9.48
C THR A 1016 -12.02 18.04 9.66
N THR A 1017 -11.94 18.83 8.59
CA THR A 1017 -12.43 20.22 8.59
C THR A 1017 -13.30 20.48 7.37
N PHE A 1018 -14.25 21.41 7.50
CA PHE A 1018 -15.29 21.66 6.49
C PHE A 1018 -15.15 23.07 5.89
N TYR A 1019 -15.38 23.15 4.59
CA TYR A 1019 -15.39 24.40 3.84
C TYR A 1019 -16.12 24.19 2.50
N ASP A 1020 -16.89 25.15 2.03
CA ASP A 1020 -17.45 25.11 0.67
C ASP A 1020 -16.33 25.43 -0.35
N ILE A 1021 -15.62 24.40 -0.79
CA ILE A 1021 -14.41 24.50 -1.62
C ILE A 1021 -14.80 24.87 -3.06
N ASN A 1022 -15.89 24.30 -3.55
CA ASN A 1022 -16.34 24.47 -4.93
C ASN A 1022 -17.36 25.64 -5.11
N LYS A 1023 -17.83 26.23 -4.01
CA LYS A 1023 -18.79 27.36 -3.93
C LYS A 1023 -20.21 27.01 -4.40
N ASP A 1024 -20.65 25.77 -4.19
CA ASP A 1024 -22.00 25.31 -4.53
C ASP A 1024 -23.01 25.45 -3.39
N GLY A 1025 -22.56 25.85 -2.20
CA GLY A 1025 -23.39 26.06 -1.02
C GLY A 1025 -23.58 24.81 -0.15
N PHE A 1026 -22.86 23.72 -0.42
CA PHE A 1026 -22.78 22.53 0.42
C PHE A 1026 -21.42 22.45 1.14
N GLU A 1027 -21.38 21.76 2.27
CA GLU A 1027 -20.13 21.56 2.99
C GLU A 1027 -19.28 20.49 2.30
N ASP A 1028 -18.14 20.88 1.75
CA ASP A 1028 -17.07 19.95 1.37
C ASP A 1028 -16.15 19.73 2.59
N CYS A 1029 -15.36 18.66 2.57
CA CYS A 1029 -14.46 18.37 3.69
C CYS A 1029 -13.03 18.01 3.26
N ILE A 1030 -12.12 18.20 4.20
CA ILE A 1030 -10.70 17.85 4.09
C ILE A 1030 -10.39 16.89 5.23
N VAL A 1031 -9.95 15.68 4.91
CA VAL A 1031 -9.63 14.63 5.88
C VAL A 1031 -8.13 14.35 5.91
N ILE A 1032 -7.58 14.18 7.12
CA ILE A 1032 -6.15 13.93 7.33
C ILE A 1032 -5.93 12.84 8.38
N GLY A 1033 -4.70 12.30 8.40
CA GLY A 1033 -4.22 11.57 9.56
C GLY A 1033 -3.20 10.49 9.24
N ASN A 1034 -2.30 10.25 10.20
CA ASN A 1034 -1.22 9.28 10.06
C ASN A 1034 -0.79 8.70 11.43
N ILE A 1035 -0.24 7.48 11.42
CA ILE A 1035 0.38 6.84 12.59
C ILE A 1035 1.73 6.26 12.19
N TYR A 1036 2.83 6.87 12.65
CA TYR A 1036 4.19 6.39 12.37
C TYR A 1036 4.75 5.53 13.49
N GLY A 1037 4.19 5.65 14.70
CA GLY A 1037 4.59 4.93 15.90
C GLY A 1037 4.19 3.45 15.89
N THR A 1038 4.34 2.73 14.79
CA THR A 1038 4.08 1.28 14.73
C THR A 1038 5.30 0.49 15.20
N GLU A 1039 5.07 -0.77 15.59
CA GLU A 1039 6.17 -1.69 15.80
C GLU A 1039 6.73 -2.19 14.45
N VAL A 1040 7.96 -2.71 14.43
CA VAL A 1040 8.74 -3.00 13.21
C VAL A 1040 8.07 -3.97 12.20
N GLU A 1041 7.26 -4.92 12.65
CA GLU A 1041 6.55 -5.89 11.81
C GLU A 1041 5.20 -5.35 11.29
N THR A 1042 4.76 -4.18 11.76
CA THR A 1042 3.51 -3.52 11.36
C THR A 1042 3.90 -2.30 10.54
N PRO A 1043 3.60 -2.32 9.23
CA PRO A 1043 3.84 -1.18 8.35
C PRO A 1043 3.27 0.09 8.96
N ARG A 1044 3.96 1.21 8.74
CA ARG A 1044 3.44 2.50 9.18
C ARG A 1044 2.15 2.81 8.45
N LEU A 1045 1.28 3.57 9.10
CA LEU A 1045 0.08 4.13 8.48
C LEU A 1045 0.43 5.53 7.99
N ASP A 1046 1.29 5.57 6.97
CA ASP A 1046 2.02 6.75 6.50
C ASP A 1046 1.71 7.16 5.06
N ALA A 1047 0.62 6.64 4.49
CA ALA A 1047 0.06 7.13 3.24
C ALA A 1047 -0.09 8.65 3.28
N ILE A 1048 0.32 9.33 2.21
CA ILE A 1048 0.14 10.76 2.02
C ILE A 1048 -1.34 11.06 2.18
N SER A 1049 -1.65 11.91 3.16
CA SER A 1049 -3.02 12.31 3.52
C SER A 1049 -3.32 13.72 2.99
N GLY A 1050 -4.41 14.34 3.44
CA GLY A 1050 -4.88 15.62 2.89
C GLY A 1050 -5.82 15.41 1.72
N LEU A 1051 -6.77 14.49 1.88
CA LEU A 1051 -7.77 14.20 0.87
C LEU A 1051 -8.91 15.21 0.95
N VAL A 1052 -9.28 15.75 -0.20
CA VAL A 1052 -10.39 16.69 -0.35
C VAL A 1052 -11.59 15.93 -0.92
N LEU A 1053 -12.73 16.08 -0.27
CA LEU A 1053 -13.96 15.35 -0.51
C LEU A 1053 -15.09 16.36 -0.79
N LEU A 1054 -15.63 16.35 -2.00
CA LEU A 1054 -16.73 17.23 -2.39
C LEU A 1054 -18.09 16.57 -2.09
N SER A 1055 -19.04 17.32 -1.54
CA SER A 1055 -20.38 16.81 -1.28
C SER A 1055 -21.07 16.39 -2.58
N ASN A 1056 -21.80 15.27 -2.55
CA ASN A 1056 -22.68 14.85 -3.64
C ASN A 1056 -24.12 15.41 -3.49
N HIS A 1057 -24.33 16.33 -2.54
CA HIS A 1057 -25.60 17.00 -2.20
C HIS A 1057 -26.67 16.09 -1.60
N THR A 1058 -26.33 14.83 -1.28
CA THR A 1058 -27.31 13.84 -0.82
C THR A 1058 -26.82 13.02 0.37
N ASN A 1059 -25.88 12.11 0.17
CA ASN A 1059 -25.56 11.06 1.13
C ASN A 1059 -24.11 10.55 1.04
N GLY A 1060 -23.22 11.33 0.45
CA GLY A 1060 -21.82 10.95 0.34
C GLY A 1060 -20.94 12.01 -0.28
N TYR A 1061 -19.66 11.67 -0.36
CA TYR A 1061 -18.63 12.53 -0.91
C TYR A 1061 -18.00 11.93 -2.16
N THR A 1062 -17.41 12.77 -3.00
CA THR A 1062 -16.54 12.37 -4.12
C THR A 1062 -15.14 12.94 -3.89
N ALA A 1063 -14.12 12.08 -3.93
CA ALA A 1063 -12.74 12.51 -3.83
C ALA A 1063 -12.31 13.32 -5.07
N ILE A 1064 -11.55 14.38 -4.85
CA ILE A 1064 -10.84 15.06 -5.95
C ILE A 1064 -9.40 14.56 -6.04
N ASP A 1065 -8.91 14.49 -7.28
CA ASP A 1065 -7.51 14.15 -7.58
C ASP A 1065 -6.53 15.07 -6.84
N TYR A 1066 -5.46 14.50 -6.30
CA TYR A 1066 -4.41 15.22 -5.59
C TYR A 1066 -3.75 16.33 -6.43
N ASP A 1067 -3.59 16.18 -7.75
CA ASP A 1067 -3.04 17.23 -8.62
C ASP A 1067 -4.01 18.43 -8.73
N LYS A 1068 -5.32 18.18 -8.64
CA LYS A 1068 -6.34 19.23 -8.61
C LYS A 1068 -6.45 19.86 -7.23
N ALA A 1069 -6.29 19.07 -6.16
CA ALA A 1069 -6.29 19.57 -4.80
C ALA A 1069 -5.04 20.41 -4.50
N GLY A 1070 -3.83 19.90 -4.82
CA GLY A 1070 -2.55 20.49 -4.42
C GLY A 1070 -2.18 20.24 -2.95
N LEU A 1071 -2.85 19.30 -2.28
CA LEU A 1071 -2.67 19.01 -0.85
C LEU A 1071 -1.99 17.65 -0.66
N TYR A 1072 -0.65 17.67 -0.54
CA TYR A 1072 0.17 16.48 -0.31
C TYR A 1072 0.76 16.51 1.11
N LEU A 1073 0.07 15.93 2.09
CA LEU A 1073 0.53 15.87 3.48
C LEU A 1073 1.27 14.56 3.73
N SER A 1074 2.60 14.59 3.60
CA SER A 1074 3.47 13.40 3.71
C SER A 1074 4.11 13.21 5.09
N ASP A 1075 3.77 14.05 6.06
CA ASP A 1075 4.25 14.00 7.44
C ASP A 1075 3.23 13.30 8.36
N GLU A 1076 3.56 13.06 9.63
CA GLU A 1076 2.63 12.44 10.58
C GLU A 1076 1.53 13.42 11.04
N SER A 1077 0.55 13.66 10.17
CA SER A 1077 -0.53 14.64 10.36
C SER A 1077 -1.46 14.22 11.50
N LYS A 1078 -1.79 15.16 12.40
CA LYS A 1078 -2.60 14.90 13.61
C LYS A 1078 -3.87 15.74 13.71
N ASP A 1079 -3.78 17.02 13.36
CA ASP A 1079 -4.87 17.96 13.52
C ASP A 1079 -4.83 19.06 12.43
N LEU A 1080 -5.98 19.64 12.11
CA LEU A 1080 -6.10 20.71 11.13
C LEU A 1080 -7.21 21.70 11.45
N ILE A 1081 -6.98 22.96 11.09
CA ILE A 1081 -7.98 24.01 11.18
C ILE A 1081 -7.94 24.91 9.94
N ILE A 1082 -9.09 25.51 9.64
CA ILE A 1082 -9.20 26.66 8.74
C ILE A 1082 -9.37 27.91 9.60
N THR A 1083 -8.60 28.95 9.30
CA THR A 1083 -8.71 30.27 9.96
C THR A 1083 -8.72 31.39 8.94
N ASP A 1084 -9.17 32.57 9.32
CA ASP A 1084 -9.11 33.77 8.48
C ASP A 1084 -7.78 34.49 8.68
N PHE A 1085 -7.03 34.65 7.60
CA PHE A 1085 -5.80 35.44 7.56
C PHE A 1085 -5.87 36.43 6.40
N GLN A 1086 -5.81 37.73 6.71
CA GLN A 1086 -5.94 38.82 5.71
C GLN A 1086 -7.23 38.74 4.86
N ASN A 1087 -8.36 38.37 5.48
CA ASN A 1087 -9.66 38.14 4.83
C ASN A 1087 -9.65 37.02 3.77
N LYS A 1088 -8.77 36.03 3.96
CA LYS A 1088 -8.73 34.82 3.15
C LYS A 1088 -8.66 33.61 4.07
N PRO A 1089 -9.29 32.49 3.69
CA PRO A 1089 -9.13 31.24 4.42
C PRO A 1089 -7.68 30.77 4.31
N LEU A 1090 -7.15 30.28 5.43
CA LEU A 1090 -5.83 29.68 5.57
C LEU A 1090 -6.02 28.32 6.25
N LEU A 1091 -5.56 27.26 5.59
CA LEU A 1091 -5.51 25.92 6.16
C LEU A 1091 -4.18 25.74 6.90
N ILE A 1092 -4.24 25.26 8.15
CA ILE A 1092 -3.07 24.95 8.98
C ILE A 1092 -3.19 23.49 9.43
N CYS A 1093 -2.16 22.70 9.15
CA CYS A 1093 -2.04 21.30 9.59
C CYS A 1093 -0.91 21.18 10.61
N THR A 1094 -1.15 20.43 11.68
CA THR A 1094 -0.14 20.06 12.68
C THR A 1094 0.38 18.65 12.42
N ASN A 1095 1.66 18.45 12.70
CA ASN A 1095 2.36 17.21 12.44
C ASN A 1095 3.20 16.79 13.64
N ASN A 1096 3.19 15.50 13.98
CA ASN A 1096 4.05 14.98 15.03
C ASN A 1096 5.52 15.01 14.60
N ASN A 1097 6.36 15.53 15.49
CA ASN A 1097 7.82 15.54 15.39
C ASN A 1097 8.39 16.30 14.16
N THR A 1098 7.60 17.21 13.57
CA THR A 1098 8.01 18.06 12.44
C THR A 1098 7.28 19.41 12.50
N SER A 1099 7.48 20.25 11.48
CA SER A 1099 6.90 21.58 11.38
C SER A 1099 5.44 21.57 10.91
N LEU A 1100 4.75 22.68 11.16
CA LEU A 1100 3.42 22.94 10.58
C LEU A 1100 3.49 22.93 9.05
N GLN A 1101 2.37 22.60 8.42
CA GLN A 1101 2.14 22.84 7.00
C GLN A 1101 0.97 23.81 6.84
N THR A 1102 1.09 24.77 5.93
CA THR A 1102 0.11 25.84 5.74
C THR A 1102 -0.21 26.04 4.26
N TYR A 1103 -1.49 26.28 3.94
CA TYR A 1103 -1.97 26.38 2.57
C TYR A 1103 -2.99 27.50 2.40
N ASN A 1104 -2.81 28.30 1.35
CA ASN A 1104 -3.83 29.24 0.89
C ASN A 1104 -4.82 28.54 -0.04
N PHE A 1105 -6.08 28.97 0.01
CA PHE A 1105 -7.08 28.60 -1.00
C PHE A 1105 -6.89 29.49 -2.23
N THR A 1106 -6.76 28.89 -3.40
CA THR A 1106 -6.66 29.61 -4.66
C THR A 1106 -8.05 30.11 -5.10
N SER A 1107 -8.08 31.19 -5.88
CA SER A 1107 -9.30 31.96 -6.14
C SER A 1107 -10.26 31.36 -7.19
N ASN A 1108 -10.17 30.06 -7.48
CA ASN A 1108 -10.98 29.45 -8.53
C ASN A 1108 -12.46 29.35 -8.15
#